data_AF-A0A9C9PLR3-F1
#
_entry.id   AF-A0A9C9PLR3-F1
#
_cell.length_a   1.000
_cell.length_b   1.000
_cell.length_c   1.000
_cell.angle_alpha   90.00
_cell.angle_beta   90.00
_cell.angle_gamma   90.00
#
_symmetry.space_group_name_H-M   'P 1'
#
loop_
_entity.id
_entity.type
_entity.pdbx_description
1 polymer ?
#
loop_
_entity_poly.entity_id
_entity_poly.type
_entity_poly.pdbx_seq_one_letter_code
_entity_poly.pdbx_strand_id
1 'polypeptide(L)'
;MENPSNMKIPHYSLLILGICFLTTPISAATLDPQILNQLKTTAQIPLIVTLHDPVSTYLEDQKHRQGFRGTVSDKQRRQLIAQSQATVLASLSATRSKTASDFKLKRQYYYIPAFAGKFSHQAITILQNHPEVVSIQLDKQYEFLLADSKPQINVDAVHALPYTGKGVTVAVLDSGIDTDHPDLADSIVAQHCFSDRSCPPFGTNESTFAEDDIYGMGHGTFVAGTITGPQGIAPDAGIVAIKVSSQIGIFSAPLQSDILAGLDWIRANLSTQPVQIITLSLGSGAFSNVCDDDDPATATIFKQLREQGVSIFVGVGNDGFTDMIASPACLNDAIAVGATDMAGEVADFSNSNHLVDILAPGVNITSSMISGGQITKNGTSFSTPIAAGVAALMLELYPTLTPTSIEIMMEKTGVMITDVKNGLTFPRLDALAAVKALPAETVVFDFLTKGVIVPETGSAITIEVNRQWSATGRVSVDYLTVDGSAIAGEDYTATAGTLVWEDGDINPKSFAVTILDDSHPESFEEAFSIALQNPTGNLIANPPKQSKVTIIDNDGAGHFELTGISDYTRIDDFFIYQINYGIEENLNSVQIEVARQEGDQGIVSVDYATIDGTAKAGSDYTQTAGTLTWAHGDKENKTFNIPILDDTVFDGKKTLTVVLSNPTGGATLNEEEQSLVAIADNEYSLGIADGSFEFGQPDLPQPFWNSGITGLRESAIFANPRLARTGEHMIFFGGIPLPTAAFAIQSFIMPLESTKLNFWLKIPPPASGSLSDILTVMIDSHEHFVITSDKAAEYADYKLVSLDIRAYADGRLHDVFFYSEVYGHDNATTAILIDDVEIVQQDAGLLQFAQTEYTVNENSGLVTFEVKRLLGHRGQITVNYMTSDDSAHASIDYTPVTGTLTWPDGDTRKQTFTVPITDNSYYGKEKSFKVSLLNPTGGASTELAEPAKVTIINDDNPLAAISDGSFELGTPNPVWHETDSLGISAICSHTTCGDPDFPSQAHTGEYFAWFGSAYPARIESLEQTLIIPVGTTGLSFWLQIPSAESPGYLQISIDNQPIFGITEADAAQYPEYTQITSDISAYADNQIHQLYIESNVVGGAAMRFFVDDIALVSTPCTPGVTPIPEAPKLQVTVSENHAQAIWTTVSKAEGYILSYAPYSDISEITLNQMTAIDLGPQNQILRQLSPGTAVYIAVQAYNCSGKSPYSKPNVVIIPDQ
;
A
#
# COMPACT_ATOMS: atom_id res chain seq x y z
N MET A 1 -5.20 58.95 36.70
CA MET A 1 -5.60 58.46 38.03
C MET A 1 -6.91 57.70 37.87
N GLU A 2 -7.18 56.78 38.79
CA GLU A 2 -7.91 55.53 38.50
C GLU A 2 -9.46 55.58 38.59
N ASN A 3 -10.04 54.47 38.12
CA ASN A 3 -11.32 53.86 38.53
C ASN A 3 -12.65 54.44 38.00
N PRO A 4 -13.72 53.60 37.91
CA PRO A 4 -14.47 53.49 36.64
C PRO A 4 -16.01 53.57 36.85
N SER A 5 -16.77 52.99 35.91
CA SER A 5 -18.21 52.72 35.92
C SER A 5 -19.17 53.88 35.57
N ASN A 6 -19.70 53.87 34.34
CA ASN A 6 -21.15 53.95 34.04
C ASN A 6 -21.46 53.93 32.53
N MET A 7 -22.15 52.88 32.05
CA MET A 7 -23.22 52.87 31.01
C MET A 7 -23.51 51.39 30.68
N LYS A 8 -24.49 50.75 31.33
CA LYS A 8 -25.94 50.74 31.02
C LYS A 8 -26.30 50.10 29.66
N ILE A 9 -26.69 48.83 29.76
CA ILE A 9 -27.42 48.02 28.76
C ILE A 9 -28.84 48.59 28.56
N PRO A 10 -29.39 48.51 27.34
CA PRO A 10 -30.80 48.17 27.17
C PRO A 10 -31.02 47.01 26.17
N HIS A 11 -32.02 46.17 26.44
CA HIS A 11 -32.48 45.09 25.57
C HIS A 11 -33.20 45.60 24.31
N TYR A 12 -32.97 44.93 23.18
CA TYR A 12 -33.95 44.66 22.11
C TYR A 12 -33.61 43.25 21.57
N SER A 13 -34.39 42.22 21.90
CA SER A 13 -35.65 41.80 21.24
C SER A 13 -35.38 40.86 20.07
N LEU A 14 -35.82 39.59 20.23
CA LEU A 14 -35.86 38.59 19.15
C LEU A 14 -36.54 39.17 17.92
N LEU A 15 -35.92 38.98 16.75
CA LEU A 15 -36.64 39.00 15.48
C LEU A 15 -36.15 37.83 14.65
N ILE A 16 -36.94 36.76 14.69
CA ILE A 16 -36.84 35.61 13.80
C ILE A 16 -37.16 36.14 12.39
N LEU A 17 -36.14 36.36 11.57
CA LEU A 17 -36.31 36.32 10.11
C LEU A 17 -35.81 34.96 9.65
N GLY A 18 -36.76 34.06 9.37
CA GLY A 18 -36.48 32.90 8.55
C GLY A 18 -36.17 33.39 7.14
N ILE A 19 -34.89 33.44 6.80
CA ILE A 19 -34.44 33.38 5.41
C ILE A 19 -34.11 31.92 5.18
N CYS A 20 -35.02 31.21 4.51
CA CYS A 20 -34.66 29.98 3.82
C CYS A 20 -33.69 30.36 2.71
N PHE A 21 -32.39 30.39 3.02
CA PHE A 21 -31.44 29.95 2.03
C PHE A 21 -31.80 28.50 1.70
N LEU A 22 -31.90 28.22 0.40
CA LEU A 22 -31.78 26.86 -0.08
C LEU A 22 -30.37 26.43 0.29
N THR A 23 -30.22 25.77 1.44
CA THR A 23 -28.99 25.07 1.76
C THR A 23 -28.90 23.94 0.77
N THR A 24 -28.04 24.11 -0.24
CA THR A 24 -27.39 22.96 -0.87
C THR A 24 -26.89 22.05 0.25
N PRO A 25 -27.05 20.72 0.15
CA PRO A 25 -26.44 19.82 1.12
C PRO A 25 -24.95 20.19 1.21
N ILE A 26 -24.46 20.39 2.43
CA ILE A 26 -23.03 20.57 2.65
C ILE A 26 -22.44 19.19 2.37
N SER A 27 -21.77 19.04 1.22
CA SER A 27 -20.98 17.85 0.96
C SER A 27 -19.97 17.69 2.11
N ALA A 28 -19.81 16.47 2.61
CA ALA A 28 -18.69 16.17 3.48
C ALA A 28 -17.38 16.49 2.73
N ALA A 29 -16.33 16.87 3.46
CA ALA A 29 -15.02 17.07 2.88
C ALA A 29 -14.50 15.75 2.28
N THR A 30 -13.84 15.81 1.13
CA THR A 30 -13.29 14.61 0.49
C THR A 30 -12.19 14.01 1.37
N LEU A 31 -12.23 12.69 1.54
CA LEU A 31 -11.25 11.92 2.31
C LEU A 31 -10.46 11.05 1.35
N ASP A 32 -9.13 11.14 1.41
CA ASP A 32 -8.24 10.17 0.75
C ASP A 32 -8.54 8.74 1.29
N PRO A 33 -8.95 7.77 0.44
CA PRO A 33 -9.35 6.43 0.89
C PRO A 33 -8.27 5.69 1.69
N GLN A 34 -6.99 5.98 1.43
CA GLN A 34 -5.88 5.34 2.14
C GLN A 34 -5.80 5.75 3.62
N ILE A 35 -6.44 6.86 4.02
CA ILE A 35 -6.54 7.28 5.43
C ILE A 35 -7.30 6.22 6.25
N LEU A 36 -8.37 5.63 5.70
CA LEU A 36 -9.14 4.58 6.38
C LEU A 36 -8.29 3.33 6.65
N ASN A 37 -7.36 3.01 5.76
CA ASN A 37 -6.42 1.90 5.93
C ASN A 37 -5.32 2.22 6.95
N GLN A 38 -4.80 3.45 7.00
CA GLN A 38 -3.82 3.86 8.03
C GLN A 38 -4.44 4.04 9.43
N LEU A 39 -5.75 4.32 9.50
CA LEU A 39 -6.50 4.42 10.77
C LEU A 39 -6.56 3.08 11.51
N LYS A 40 -6.49 1.96 10.78
CA LYS A 40 -6.46 0.60 11.36
C LYS A 40 -5.20 0.39 12.21
N THR A 41 -4.05 0.97 11.83
CA THR A 41 -2.74 0.62 12.39
C THR A 41 -2.07 1.74 13.19
N THR A 42 -2.55 2.98 13.13
CA THR A 42 -1.89 4.14 13.77
C THR A 42 -2.85 5.02 14.56
N ALA A 43 -2.42 5.43 15.77
CA ALA A 43 -3.24 6.27 16.66
C ALA A 43 -3.36 7.75 16.19
N GLN A 44 -2.42 8.22 15.38
CA GLN A 44 -2.49 9.52 14.69
C GLN A 44 -1.79 9.46 13.33
N ILE A 45 -2.48 9.92 12.29
CA ILE A 45 -1.99 9.90 10.90
C ILE A 45 -1.47 11.29 10.51
N PRO A 46 -0.33 11.40 9.81
CA PRO A 46 0.13 12.66 9.25
C PRO A 46 -0.75 13.04 8.03
N LEU A 47 -1.47 14.17 8.13
CA LEU A 47 -2.41 14.65 7.12
C LEU A 47 -2.15 16.11 6.77
N ILE A 48 -2.60 16.48 5.57
CA ILE A 48 -2.81 17.85 5.12
C ILE A 48 -4.33 18.08 5.04
N VAL A 49 -4.78 19.18 5.63
CA VAL A 49 -6.19 19.59 5.66
C VAL A 49 -6.31 20.87 4.83
N THR A 50 -7.03 20.78 3.72
CA THR A 50 -7.25 21.91 2.79
C THR A 50 -8.63 22.52 3.04
N LEU A 51 -8.69 23.85 3.02
CA LEU A 51 -9.88 24.65 3.32
C LEU A 51 -10.33 25.43 2.08
N HIS A 52 -11.60 25.83 2.06
CA HIS A 52 -12.12 26.74 1.02
C HIS A 52 -11.33 28.06 1.03
N ASP A 53 -10.96 28.60 -0.14
CA ASP A 53 -10.23 29.89 -0.21
C ASP A 53 -11.09 31.03 0.37
N PRO A 54 -10.73 31.60 1.54
CA PRO A 54 -11.53 32.66 2.15
C PRO A 54 -11.41 33.99 1.40
N VAL A 55 -10.47 34.12 0.46
CA VAL A 55 -10.29 35.33 -0.36
C VAL A 55 -11.34 35.42 -1.47
N SER A 56 -11.66 34.31 -2.13
CA SER A 56 -12.75 34.23 -3.11
C SER A 56 -14.09 34.64 -2.50
N THR A 57 -14.51 33.99 -1.41
CA THR A 57 -15.72 34.28 -0.63
C THR A 57 -15.76 35.74 -0.17
N TYR A 58 -14.64 36.28 0.34
CA TYR A 58 -14.55 37.68 0.72
C TYR A 58 -14.79 38.63 -0.47
N LEU A 59 -14.21 38.34 -1.64
CA LEU A 59 -14.36 39.17 -2.83
C LEU A 59 -15.79 39.17 -3.37
N GLU A 60 -16.48 38.03 -3.35
CA GLU A 60 -17.90 37.96 -3.73
C GLU A 60 -18.78 38.77 -2.79
N ASP A 61 -18.57 38.63 -1.49
CA ASP A 61 -19.31 39.36 -0.46
C ASP A 61 -19.07 40.89 -0.57
N GLN A 62 -17.86 41.33 -0.98
CA GLN A 62 -17.60 42.75 -1.32
C GLN A 62 -18.23 43.20 -2.65
N LYS A 63 -18.27 42.35 -3.69
CA LYS A 63 -18.98 42.65 -4.95
C LYS A 63 -20.45 42.91 -4.67
N HIS A 64 -21.11 42.06 -3.88
CA HIS A 64 -22.51 42.20 -3.50
C HIS A 64 -22.80 43.42 -2.62
N ARG A 65 -21.88 43.80 -1.73
CA ARG A 65 -22.14 44.87 -0.74
C ARG A 65 -21.84 46.29 -1.23
N GLN A 66 -20.77 46.53 -2.02
CA GLN A 66 -20.38 47.89 -2.44
C GLN A 66 -19.79 48.04 -3.86
N GLY A 67 -20.02 47.09 -4.79
CA GLY A 67 -19.54 47.23 -6.18
C GLY A 67 -18.01 47.34 -6.27
N PHE A 68 -17.32 46.68 -5.35
CA PHE A 68 -15.88 46.77 -5.15
C PHE A 68 -15.10 46.23 -6.36
N ARG A 69 -14.10 47.00 -6.83
CA ARG A 69 -13.17 46.64 -7.92
C ARG A 69 -11.71 46.66 -7.46
N GLY A 70 -11.46 46.41 -6.18
CA GLY A 70 -10.10 46.37 -5.61
C GLY A 70 -9.52 44.95 -5.57
N THR A 71 -8.20 44.86 -5.59
CA THR A 71 -7.46 43.62 -5.30
C THR A 71 -7.28 43.44 -3.79
N VAL A 72 -7.18 42.19 -3.32
CA VAL A 72 -6.91 41.89 -1.91
C VAL A 72 -5.41 42.01 -1.67
N SER A 73 -5.01 42.82 -0.68
CA SER A 73 -3.59 42.96 -0.32
C SER A 73 -3.04 41.68 0.33
N ASP A 74 -1.76 41.36 0.11
CA ASP A 74 -1.09 40.20 0.71
C ASP A 74 -1.26 40.12 2.23
N LYS A 75 -1.23 41.26 2.94
CA LYS A 75 -1.51 41.31 4.38
C LYS A 75 -2.92 40.83 4.71
N GLN A 76 -3.90 41.21 3.90
CA GLN A 76 -5.30 40.85 4.09
C GLN A 76 -5.58 39.40 3.69
N ARG A 77 -4.94 38.88 2.62
CA ARG A 77 -4.97 37.46 2.25
C ARG A 77 -4.51 36.59 3.42
N ARG A 78 -3.33 36.85 3.97
CA ARG A 78 -2.80 36.12 5.14
C ARG A 78 -3.71 36.23 6.38
N GLN A 79 -4.39 37.36 6.57
CA GLN A 79 -5.34 37.53 7.68
C GLN A 79 -6.62 36.71 7.52
N LEU A 80 -7.16 36.62 6.30
CA LEU A 80 -8.34 35.79 6.01
C LEU A 80 -8.00 34.30 6.15
N ILE A 81 -6.88 33.87 5.58
CA ILE A 81 -6.37 32.49 5.68
C ILE A 81 -6.13 32.09 7.14
N ALA A 82 -5.43 32.91 7.91
CA ALA A 82 -5.18 32.64 9.33
C ALA A 82 -6.48 32.63 10.18
N GLN A 83 -7.52 33.37 9.78
CA GLN A 83 -8.83 33.35 10.45
C GLN A 83 -9.60 32.06 10.18
N SER A 84 -9.64 31.59 8.93
CA SER A 84 -10.28 30.31 8.58
C SER A 84 -9.57 29.14 9.27
N GLN A 85 -8.23 29.05 9.13
CA GLN A 85 -7.47 28.01 9.84
C GLN A 85 -7.67 28.05 11.37
N ALA A 86 -7.73 29.24 11.98
CA ALA A 86 -8.00 29.36 13.41
C ALA A 86 -9.43 28.93 13.80
N THR A 87 -10.42 29.08 12.91
CA THR A 87 -11.80 28.61 13.12
C THR A 87 -11.83 27.09 13.12
N VAL A 88 -11.22 26.45 12.12
CA VAL A 88 -11.14 24.98 12.01
C VAL A 88 -10.34 24.39 13.18
N LEU A 89 -9.15 24.92 13.49
CA LEU A 89 -8.33 24.47 14.61
C LEU A 89 -9.01 24.70 15.98
N ALA A 90 -9.86 25.73 16.11
CA ALA A 90 -10.64 25.93 17.33
C ALA A 90 -11.66 24.79 17.55
N SER A 91 -12.27 24.25 16.49
CA SER A 91 -13.19 23.11 16.58
C SER A 91 -12.50 21.86 17.15
N LEU A 92 -11.25 21.60 16.74
CA LEU A 92 -10.39 20.53 17.27
C LEU A 92 -9.90 20.76 18.71
N SER A 93 -10.06 21.97 19.26
CA SER A 93 -9.62 22.32 20.62
C SER A 93 -10.76 22.41 21.63
N ALA A 94 -12.02 22.31 21.17
CA ALA A 94 -13.20 22.36 22.02
C ALA A 94 -13.43 21.06 22.80
N THR A 95 -12.82 19.95 22.38
CA THR A 95 -12.78 18.67 23.09
C THR A 95 -11.93 18.78 24.36
N ARG A 96 -12.58 18.84 25.52
CA ARG A 96 -11.92 18.92 26.84
C ARG A 96 -11.36 17.57 27.33
N SER A 97 -10.48 16.93 26.55
CA SER A 97 -9.67 15.81 27.05
C SER A 97 -8.51 16.31 27.93
N LYS A 98 -8.18 15.56 29.00
CA LYS A 98 -7.11 15.90 29.96
C LYS A 98 -5.80 15.14 29.74
N THR A 99 -5.75 14.20 28.80
CA THR A 99 -4.62 13.28 28.61
C THR A 99 -4.43 12.97 27.12
N ALA A 100 -3.31 13.43 26.56
CA ALA A 100 -2.98 13.48 25.12
C ALA A 100 -3.88 14.42 24.29
N SER A 101 -3.31 15.02 23.22
CA SER A 101 -4.03 15.93 22.32
C SER A 101 -4.48 15.19 21.08
N ASP A 102 -5.77 15.28 20.73
CA ASP A 102 -6.39 14.59 19.58
C ASP A 102 -5.73 14.93 18.24
N PHE A 103 -5.07 16.09 18.16
CA PHE A 103 -4.20 16.46 17.06
C PHE A 103 -2.84 16.97 17.57
N LYS A 104 -1.85 16.95 16.68
CA LYS A 104 -0.56 17.61 16.82
C LYS A 104 -0.24 18.34 15.52
N LEU A 105 -0.48 19.65 15.53
CA LEU A 105 -0.16 20.55 14.42
C LEU A 105 1.35 20.48 14.08
N LYS A 106 1.68 20.25 12.80
CA LYS A 106 3.04 20.30 12.24
C LYS A 106 3.31 21.70 11.70
N ARG A 107 2.44 22.22 10.82
CA ARG A 107 2.58 23.53 10.16
C ARG A 107 1.22 24.20 9.89
N GLN A 108 1.24 25.52 9.81
CA GLN A 108 0.19 26.36 9.23
C GLN A 108 0.83 27.19 8.11
N TYR A 109 0.17 27.27 6.96
CA TYR A 109 0.67 28.02 5.81
C TYR A 109 0.08 29.45 5.78
N TYR A 110 0.81 30.40 5.21
CA TYR A 110 0.41 31.81 5.19
C TYR A 110 -0.44 32.19 3.96
N TYR A 111 -0.13 31.63 2.80
CA TYR A 111 -0.79 31.90 1.51
C TYR A 111 -1.63 30.72 1.01
N ILE A 112 -1.47 29.55 1.61
CA ILE A 112 -2.25 28.35 1.33
C ILE A 112 -3.37 28.27 2.40
N PRO A 113 -4.64 28.10 2.02
CA PRO A 113 -5.74 27.87 2.96
C PRO A 113 -5.69 26.41 3.47
N ALA A 114 -4.58 26.01 4.09
CA ALA A 114 -4.37 24.65 4.57
C ALA A 114 -3.50 24.61 5.83
N PHE A 115 -3.50 23.48 6.52
CA PHE A 115 -2.57 23.18 7.59
C PHE A 115 -2.23 21.69 7.62
N ALA A 116 -1.05 21.35 8.15
CA ALA A 116 -0.55 19.98 8.23
C ALA A 116 -0.30 19.56 9.68
N GLY A 117 -0.52 18.29 10.01
CA GLY A 117 -0.39 17.79 11.38
C GLY A 117 -0.58 16.29 11.48
N LYS A 118 -0.47 15.76 12.70
CA LYS A 118 -0.92 14.39 13.02
C LYS A 118 -2.29 14.45 13.67
N PHE A 119 -3.24 13.64 13.21
CA PHE A 119 -4.64 13.69 13.64
C PHE A 119 -5.12 12.31 14.06
N SER A 120 -5.82 12.23 15.19
CA SER A 120 -6.55 11.02 15.60
C SER A 120 -7.81 10.83 14.75
N HIS A 121 -8.40 9.64 14.82
CA HIS A 121 -9.70 9.34 14.22
C HIS A 121 -10.76 10.40 14.57
N GLN A 122 -10.89 10.76 15.85
CA GLN A 122 -11.85 11.77 16.33
C GLN A 122 -11.60 13.16 15.71
N ALA A 123 -10.33 13.55 15.53
CA ALA A 123 -10.00 14.80 14.87
C ALA A 123 -10.39 14.78 13.38
N ILE A 124 -10.22 13.64 12.69
CA ILE A 124 -10.63 13.47 11.28
C ILE A 124 -12.15 13.58 11.14
N THR A 125 -12.93 12.92 12.00
CA THR A 125 -14.41 13.02 11.98
C THR A 125 -14.91 14.46 12.18
N ILE A 126 -14.26 15.24 13.05
CA ILE A 126 -14.58 16.66 13.24
C ILE A 126 -14.28 17.45 11.97
N LEU A 127 -13.16 17.18 11.29
CA LEU A 127 -12.75 17.87 10.07
C LEU A 127 -13.63 17.52 8.87
N GLN A 128 -14.00 16.25 8.66
CA GLN A 128 -14.85 15.80 7.56
C GLN A 128 -16.22 16.51 7.54
N ASN A 129 -16.74 16.80 8.73
CA ASN A 129 -18.02 17.46 8.93
C ASN A 129 -17.91 18.99 9.09
N HIS A 130 -16.71 19.58 8.96
CA HIS A 130 -16.51 21.01 9.17
C HIS A 130 -16.70 21.79 7.85
N PRO A 131 -17.64 22.76 7.77
CA PRO A 131 -18.06 23.39 6.51
C PRO A 131 -17.04 24.34 5.86
N GLU A 132 -15.85 24.51 6.46
CA GLU A 132 -14.72 25.21 5.83
C GLU A 132 -13.67 24.25 5.23
N VAL A 133 -13.75 22.95 5.50
CA VAL A 133 -12.79 21.94 5.02
C VAL A 133 -13.25 21.42 3.66
N VAL A 134 -12.34 21.40 2.69
CA VAL A 134 -12.55 20.91 1.31
C VAL A 134 -12.10 19.46 1.21
N SER A 135 -10.86 19.18 1.62
CA SER A 135 -10.25 17.86 1.52
C SER A 135 -9.32 17.55 2.69
N ILE A 136 -9.18 16.26 2.97
CA ILE A 136 -8.29 15.70 3.98
C ILE A 136 -7.47 14.61 3.29
N GLN A 137 -6.17 14.85 3.17
CA GLN A 137 -5.25 14.03 2.37
C GLN A 137 -4.07 13.56 3.24
N LEU A 138 -3.45 12.43 2.87
CA LEU A 138 -2.20 12.00 3.49
C LEU A 138 -1.08 13.05 3.27
N ASP A 139 -0.17 13.20 4.24
CA ASP A 139 1.09 13.92 4.05
C ASP A 139 2.04 13.07 3.17
N LYS A 140 1.80 13.08 1.85
CA LYS A 140 2.43 12.16 0.88
C LYS A 140 3.97 12.28 0.92
N GLN A 141 4.64 11.14 0.81
CA GLN A 141 6.09 11.09 0.60
C GLN A 141 6.39 11.18 -0.90
N TYR A 142 7.42 11.95 -1.24
CA TYR A 142 7.93 12.13 -2.60
C TYR A 142 9.33 11.54 -2.71
N GLU A 143 9.75 11.23 -3.93
CA GLU A 143 11.06 10.67 -4.26
C GLU A 143 11.90 11.63 -5.11
N PHE A 144 13.21 11.44 -5.11
CA PHE A 144 14.15 12.18 -5.95
C PHE A 144 14.35 11.45 -7.29
N LEU A 145 14.15 12.13 -8.41
CA LEU A 145 13.97 11.50 -9.73
C LEU A 145 15.30 11.15 -10.44
N LEU A 146 16.05 10.19 -9.89
CA LEU A 146 17.33 9.67 -10.43
C LEU A 146 17.21 8.36 -11.24
N ALA A 147 18.22 8.11 -12.09
CA ALA A 147 18.49 6.84 -12.79
C ALA A 147 20.02 6.64 -13.03
N ASP A 148 20.46 5.42 -13.38
CA ASP A 148 21.87 5.03 -13.54
C ASP A 148 22.49 5.37 -14.94
N SER A 149 23.81 5.58 -15.05
CA SER A 149 24.44 6.36 -16.16
C SER A 149 25.75 5.83 -16.79
N LYS A 150 26.11 6.35 -17.99
CA LYS A 150 27.45 6.27 -18.66
C LYS A 150 27.71 7.50 -19.59
N PRO A 151 28.76 8.31 -19.40
CA PRO A 151 28.80 9.78 -19.68
C PRO A 151 28.72 10.33 -21.12
N GLN A 152 28.03 11.49 -21.31
CA GLN A 152 28.38 12.69 -22.14
C GLN A 152 27.19 13.65 -22.37
N ILE A 153 27.46 14.97 -22.51
CA ILE A 153 26.53 16.04 -22.95
C ILE A 153 27.24 17.11 -23.80
N ASN A 154 26.49 17.93 -24.56
CA ASN A 154 27.01 19.00 -25.43
C ASN A 154 26.63 20.42 -24.94
N VAL A 155 27.24 20.85 -23.83
CA VAL A 155 27.00 22.17 -23.19
C VAL A 155 27.66 23.33 -23.95
N ASP A 156 28.73 23.06 -24.71
CA ASP A 156 29.55 24.05 -25.41
C ASP A 156 28.74 25.01 -26.31
N ALA A 157 27.65 24.52 -26.91
CA ALA A 157 26.79 25.32 -27.78
C ALA A 157 25.99 26.42 -27.04
N VAL A 158 25.68 26.19 -25.76
CA VAL A 158 24.98 27.14 -24.90
C VAL A 158 25.96 28.12 -24.26
N HIS A 159 27.11 27.63 -23.75
CA HIS A 159 28.18 28.48 -23.21
C HIS A 159 28.83 29.43 -24.25
N ALA A 160 28.60 29.19 -25.55
CA ALA A 160 28.97 30.11 -26.61
C ALA A 160 28.08 31.37 -26.70
N LEU A 161 26.99 31.45 -25.93
CA LEU A 161 26.13 32.63 -25.83
C LEU A 161 26.71 33.71 -24.89
N PRO A 162 26.37 34.99 -25.11
CA PRO A 162 26.82 36.10 -24.26
C PRO A 162 25.97 36.27 -22.98
N TYR A 163 25.17 35.27 -22.62
CA TYR A 163 24.22 35.27 -21.50
C TYR A 163 24.58 34.12 -20.57
N THR A 164 24.43 34.34 -19.27
CA THR A 164 24.90 33.43 -18.21
C THR A 164 23.84 33.22 -17.12
N GLY A 165 22.64 33.78 -17.27
CA GLY A 165 21.56 33.75 -16.27
C GLY A 165 21.64 34.90 -15.28
N LYS A 166 22.47 35.90 -15.58
CA LYS A 166 22.91 36.90 -14.63
C LYS A 166 21.77 37.80 -14.14
N GLY A 167 21.59 37.83 -12.82
CA GLY A 167 20.54 38.63 -12.19
C GLY A 167 19.16 37.96 -12.19
N VAL A 168 19.07 36.72 -12.69
CA VAL A 168 17.92 35.83 -12.48
C VAL A 168 18.22 34.90 -11.30
N THR A 169 17.19 34.58 -10.53
CA THR A 169 17.27 33.73 -9.34
C THR A 169 16.39 32.50 -9.49
N VAL A 170 16.99 31.32 -9.36
CA VAL A 170 16.31 30.02 -9.36
C VAL A 170 16.24 29.47 -7.94
N ALA A 171 15.05 29.09 -7.47
CA ALA A 171 14.89 28.33 -6.23
C ALA A 171 14.89 26.83 -6.53
N VAL A 172 15.72 26.09 -5.78
CA VAL A 172 15.86 24.63 -5.89
C VAL A 172 15.22 24.02 -4.65
N LEU A 173 14.08 23.33 -4.81
CA LEU A 173 13.37 22.66 -3.72
C LEU A 173 13.73 21.17 -3.74
N ASP A 174 14.64 20.76 -2.85
CA ASP A 174 15.31 19.47 -2.98
C ASP A 174 15.89 18.97 -1.63
N SER A 175 16.88 18.07 -1.63
CA SER A 175 17.58 17.55 -0.45
C SER A 175 18.41 18.59 0.31
N GLY A 176 18.57 19.79 -0.24
CA GLY A 176 19.52 20.81 0.20
C GLY A 176 20.61 21.04 -0.84
N ILE A 177 21.57 21.91 -0.53
CA ILE A 177 22.75 22.14 -1.38
C ILE A 177 23.97 22.18 -0.48
N ASP A 178 25.05 21.52 -0.89
CA ASP A 178 26.38 21.65 -0.30
C ASP A 178 26.82 23.11 -0.37
N THR A 179 26.80 23.82 0.78
CA THR A 179 26.93 25.29 0.78
C THR A 179 28.37 25.78 0.77
N ASP A 180 29.36 24.89 0.97
CA ASP A 180 30.78 25.20 0.80
C ASP A 180 31.42 24.57 -0.46
N HIS A 181 30.62 23.88 -1.29
CA HIS A 181 31.03 23.39 -2.61
C HIS A 181 31.65 24.51 -3.47
N PRO A 182 32.89 24.33 -3.99
CA PRO A 182 33.64 25.39 -4.65
C PRO A 182 32.99 25.92 -5.94
N ASP A 183 32.17 25.09 -6.59
CA ASP A 183 31.45 25.48 -7.82
C ASP A 183 30.10 26.16 -7.55
N LEU A 184 29.55 26.08 -6.33
CA LEU A 184 28.17 26.51 -6.03
C LEU A 184 28.08 27.62 -4.97
N ALA A 185 29.03 27.70 -4.03
CA ALA A 185 28.98 28.62 -2.90
C ALA A 185 28.76 30.09 -3.30
N ASP A 186 29.42 30.55 -4.37
CA ASP A 186 29.27 31.92 -4.89
C ASP A 186 27.91 32.17 -5.61
N SER A 187 27.19 31.11 -6.00
CA SER A 187 25.84 31.19 -6.60
C SER A 187 24.72 31.32 -5.56
N ILE A 188 24.92 30.83 -4.32
CA ILE A 188 23.85 30.74 -3.32
C ILE A 188 23.55 32.13 -2.73
N VAL A 189 22.40 32.71 -3.12
CA VAL A 189 21.96 34.06 -2.70
C VAL A 189 21.04 34.05 -1.49
N ALA A 190 20.38 32.92 -1.19
CA ALA A 190 19.67 32.66 0.07
C ALA A 190 19.48 31.15 0.28
N GLN A 191 19.12 30.76 1.49
CA GLN A 191 18.86 29.38 1.84
C GLN A 191 17.86 29.27 3.00
N HIS A 192 17.01 28.23 2.98
CA HIS A 192 16.10 27.88 4.06
C HIS A 192 15.79 26.36 4.04
N CYS A 193 15.47 25.78 5.18
CA CYS A 193 15.17 24.36 5.33
C CYS A 193 13.84 24.15 6.04
N PHE A 194 13.06 23.18 5.57
CA PHE A 194 11.83 22.68 6.15
C PHE A 194 11.88 21.15 6.18
N SER A 195 11.73 20.55 7.37
CA SER A 195 11.68 19.09 7.48
C SER A 195 11.09 18.62 8.81
N ASP A 196 10.98 17.30 8.98
CA ASP A 196 11.04 16.65 10.30
C ASP A 196 12.50 16.24 10.59
N ARG A 197 13.12 16.97 11.52
CA ARG A 197 14.41 16.70 12.19
C ARG A 197 15.70 16.67 11.34
N SER A 198 15.68 16.97 10.05
CA SER A 198 16.90 16.98 9.21
C SER A 198 17.61 18.34 9.10
N CYS A 199 16.98 19.45 9.51
CA CYS A 199 17.57 20.78 9.28
C CYS A 199 18.82 21.02 10.17
N PRO A 200 19.83 21.78 9.69
CA PRO A 200 20.99 22.20 10.49
C PRO A 200 20.65 23.30 11.51
N PRO A 201 21.17 23.28 12.76
CA PRO A 201 21.93 22.20 13.37
C PRO A 201 21.06 20.95 13.55
N PHE A 202 21.65 19.79 13.28
CA PHE A 202 20.99 18.49 13.14
C PHE A 202 19.90 18.23 14.19
N GLY A 203 18.73 17.75 13.76
CA GLY A 203 17.58 17.50 14.64
C GLY A 203 16.53 18.61 14.66
N THR A 204 16.66 19.66 13.84
CA THR A 204 15.66 20.76 13.76
C THR A 204 14.68 20.56 12.60
N ASN A 205 13.50 21.17 12.70
CA ASN A 205 12.41 21.06 11.72
C ASN A 205 12.29 22.28 10.78
N GLU A 206 13.04 23.34 11.07
CA GLU A 206 13.16 24.53 10.24
C GLU A 206 14.48 25.23 10.52
N SER A 207 15.14 25.76 9.49
CA SER A 207 16.39 26.52 9.64
C SER A 207 16.61 27.51 8.50
N THR A 208 17.43 28.53 8.75
CA THR A 208 17.99 29.42 7.70
C THR A 208 19.23 28.82 7.02
N PHE A 209 19.50 27.53 7.23
CA PHE A 209 20.57 26.78 6.58
C PHE A 209 19.97 25.58 5.85
N ALA A 210 20.34 25.39 4.59
CA ALA A 210 19.81 24.35 3.70
C ALA A 210 20.88 23.36 3.24
N GLU A 211 21.88 23.12 4.10
CA GLU A 211 22.99 22.20 3.86
C GLU A 211 22.48 20.82 3.43
N ASP A 212 23.02 20.32 2.31
CA ASP A 212 22.72 18.98 1.83
C ASP A 212 23.28 17.92 2.80
N ASP A 213 22.72 16.72 2.77
CA ASP A 213 23.22 15.63 3.61
C ASP A 213 23.37 14.32 2.84
N ILE A 214 24.22 13.44 3.39
CA ILE A 214 24.52 12.15 2.79
C ILE A 214 23.30 11.20 2.74
N TYR A 215 22.26 11.47 3.54
CA TYR A 215 21.03 10.68 3.59
C TYR A 215 20.01 11.10 2.52
N GLY A 216 20.08 12.35 2.04
CA GLY A 216 19.48 12.84 0.80
C GLY A 216 20.36 12.59 -0.45
N MET A 217 21.41 11.78 -0.31
CA MET A 217 22.33 11.35 -1.37
C MET A 217 23.06 12.47 -2.14
N GLY A 218 23.02 13.73 -1.67
CA GLY A 218 23.57 14.87 -2.39
C GLY A 218 22.70 15.37 -3.56
N HIS A 219 21.42 14.99 -3.63
CA HIS A 219 20.59 15.17 -4.82
C HIS A 219 20.45 16.64 -5.25
N GLY A 220 20.08 17.53 -4.33
CA GLY A 220 19.91 18.95 -4.61
C GLY A 220 21.22 19.65 -4.98
N THR A 221 22.36 19.18 -4.48
CA THR A 221 23.69 19.59 -4.96
C THR A 221 23.89 19.25 -6.44
N PHE A 222 23.43 18.07 -6.89
CA PHE A 222 23.50 17.66 -8.31
C PHE A 222 22.54 18.50 -9.18
N VAL A 223 21.34 18.79 -8.68
CA VAL A 223 20.34 19.62 -9.38
C VAL A 223 20.85 21.05 -9.54
N ALA A 224 21.38 21.65 -8.47
CA ALA A 224 21.95 23.00 -8.50
C ALA A 224 23.17 23.13 -9.42
N GLY A 225 24.09 22.15 -9.40
CA GLY A 225 25.24 22.15 -10.31
C GLY A 225 24.89 22.02 -11.80
N THR A 226 23.69 21.51 -12.11
CA THR A 226 23.17 21.47 -13.48
C THR A 226 22.71 22.86 -13.96
N ILE A 227 22.42 23.77 -13.02
CA ILE A 227 22.09 25.17 -13.30
C ILE A 227 23.37 26.01 -13.30
N THR A 228 24.13 26.06 -12.21
CA THR A 228 25.23 27.04 -12.03
C THR A 228 26.64 26.47 -11.96
N GLY A 229 26.80 25.13 -11.95
CA GLY A 229 28.11 24.50 -11.89
C GLY A 229 28.96 24.72 -13.14
N PRO A 230 30.16 24.12 -13.25
CA PRO A 230 31.11 24.44 -14.33
C PRO A 230 30.63 23.98 -15.73
N GLN A 231 29.68 23.06 -15.77
CA GLN A 231 28.95 22.63 -16.98
C GLN A 231 27.46 23.02 -16.93
N GLY A 232 27.07 23.85 -15.95
CA GLY A 232 25.70 24.28 -15.74
C GLY A 232 25.23 25.26 -16.81
N ILE A 233 23.92 25.24 -17.10
CA ILE A 233 23.33 26.00 -18.21
C ILE A 233 23.39 27.53 -18.00
N ALA A 234 23.31 27.99 -16.75
CA ALA A 234 23.20 29.39 -16.35
C ALA A 234 24.19 29.74 -15.21
N PRO A 235 25.51 29.80 -15.49
CA PRO A 235 26.57 29.86 -14.47
C PRO A 235 26.62 31.13 -13.60
N ASP A 236 26.00 32.25 -14.00
CA ASP A 236 25.90 33.48 -13.20
C ASP A 236 24.50 33.68 -12.55
N ALA A 237 23.62 32.67 -12.61
CA ALA A 237 22.32 32.74 -11.95
C ALA A 237 22.46 32.64 -10.42
N GLY A 238 21.58 33.34 -9.68
CA GLY A 238 21.48 33.18 -8.23
C GLY A 238 20.69 31.93 -7.86
N ILE A 239 21.13 31.18 -6.85
CA ILE A 239 20.42 30.03 -6.31
C ILE A 239 19.81 30.35 -4.95
N VAL A 240 18.54 29.99 -4.77
CA VAL A 240 17.88 29.93 -3.45
C VAL A 240 17.73 28.46 -3.07
N ALA A 241 18.53 27.99 -2.11
CA ALA A 241 18.52 26.60 -1.67
C ALA A 241 17.35 26.36 -0.69
N ILE A 242 16.38 25.52 -1.07
CA ILE A 242 15.25 25.17 -0.22
C ILE A 242 15.29 23.66 0.08
N LYS A 243 15.77 23.29 1.26
CA LYS A 243 15.79 21.89 1.71
C LYS A 243 14.39 21.48 2.18
N VAL A 244 13.82 20.45 1.56
CA VAL A 244 12.47 19.90 1.88
C VAL A 244 12.50 18.43 2.30
N SER A 245 13.68 17.82 2.37
CA SER A 245 13.87 16.41 2.70
C SER A 245 13.81 16.13 4.20
N SER A 246 12.89 15.28 4.63
CA SER A 246 12.70 14.84 6.03
C SER A 246 13.37 13.50 6.30
N GLN A 247 13.87 13.30 7.53
CA GLN A 247 14.53 12.05 7.89
C GLN A 247 13.49 10.95 8.14
N ILE A 248 13.49 9.91 7.31
CA ILE A 248 12.60 8.75 7.40
C ILE A 248 13.47 7.51 7.61
N GLY A 249 13.60 7.12 8.88
CA GLY A 249 14.51 6.03 9.29
C GLY A 249 15.97 6.40 9.06
N ILE A 250 16.63 5.71 8.11
CA ILE A 250 18.03 5.92 7.74
C ILE A 250 18.22 6.69 6.42
N PHE A 251 17.14 7.10 5.76
CA PHE A 251 17.15 7.86 4.51
C PHE A 251 16.48 9.23 4.70
N SER A 252 16.69 10.15 3.77
CA SER A 252 15.95 11.42 3.71
C SER A 252 15.02 11.43 2.50
N ALA A 253 13.75 11.76 2.68
CA ALA A 253 12.78 11.88 1.59
C ALA A 253 11.90 13.15 1.76
N PRO A 254 11.56 13.85 0.68
CA PRO A 254 10.64 14.99 0.74
C PRO A 254 9.23 14.58 1.18
N LEU A 255 8.62 15.40 2.05
CA LEU A 255 7.22 15.29 2.45
C LEU A 255 6.41 16.44 1.86
N GLN A 256 5.20 16.17 1.39
CA GLN A 256 4.30 17.16 0.79
C GLN A 256 4.15 18.40 1.68
N SER A 257 3.94 18.22 2.99
CA SER A 257 3.79 19.36 3.91
C SER A 257 5.04 20.21 4.12
N ASP A 258 6.24 19.68 3.81
CA ASP A 258 7.50 20.43 3.84
C ASP A 258 7.80 21.06 2.48
N ILE A 259 7.41 20.44 1.36
CA ILE A 259 7.37 21.05 0.01
C ILE A 259 6.47 22.30 0.02
N LEU A 260 5.24 22.17 0.53
CA LEU A 260 4.29 23.29 0.68
C LEU A 260 4.86 24.42 1.55
N ALA A 261 5.64 24.09 2.59
CA ALA A 261 6.30 25.09 3.44
C ALA A 261 7.39 25.86 2.67
N GLY A 262 8.17 25.17 1.83
CA GLY A 262 9.14 25.79 0.93
C GLY A 262 8.49 26.76 -0.06
N LEU A 263 7.39 26.34 -0.71
CA LEU A 263 6.64 27.15 -1.66
C LEU A 263 5.96 28.36 -1.01
N ASP A 264 5.34 28.18 0.17
CA ASP A 264 4.74 29.25 0.98
C ASP A 264 5.79 30.28 1.44
N TRP A 265 6.99 29.82 1.82
CA TRP A 265 8.12 30.69 2.15
C TRP A 265 8.61 31.48 0.94
N ILE A 266 8.73 30.86 -0.24
CA ILE A 266 9.11 31.59 -1.46
C ILE A 266 8.07 32.67 -1.75
N ARG A 267 6.77 32.33 -1.74
CA ARG A 267 5.67 33.28 -1.96
C ARG A 267 5.65 34.42 -0.94
N ALA A 268 6.09 34.15 0.30
CA ALA A 268 6.25 35.17 1.34
C ALA A 268 7.45 36.11 1.10
N ASN A 269 8.53 35.60 0.50
CA ASN A 269 9.81 36.30 0.40
C ASN A 269 10.08 36.93 -0.98
N LEU A 270 9.23 36.76 -2.01
CA LEU A 270 9.43 37.36 -3.35
C LEU A 270 9.76 38.87 -3.34
N SER A 271 9.29 39.63 -2.34
CA SER A 271 9.56 41.07 -2.21
C SER A 271 10.97 41.43 -1.71
N THR A 272 11.68 40.48 -1.09
CA THR A 272 13.02 40.64 -0.51
C THR A 272 14.06 39.74 -1.17
N GLN A 273 13.64 38.56 -1.61
CA GLN A 273 14.41 37.59 -2.36
C GLN A 273 13.63 37.26 -3.65
N PRO A 274 13.79 38.04 -4.73
CA PRO A 274 13.00 37.88 -5.95
C PRO A 274 13.44 36.64 -6.72
N VAL A 275 12.77 35.53 -6.47
CA VAL A 275 12.84 34.29 -7.26
C VAL A 275 11.98 34.46 -8.52
N GLN A 276 12.53 34.12 -9.69
CA GLN A 276 11.77 34.10 -10.96
C GLN A 276 11.50 32.68 -11.46
N ILE A 277 12.27 31.69 -11.00
CA ILE A 277 12.16 30.30 -11.42
C ILE A 277 12.21 29.39 -10.20
N ILE A 278 11.39 28.36 -10.16
CA ILE A 278 11.40 27.27 -9.21
C ILE A 278 11.67 25.98 -9.98
N THR A 279 12.51 25.10 -9.46
CA THR A 279 12.70 23.73 -9.96
C THR A 279 12.40 22.72 -8.86
N LEU A 280 11.60 21.69 -9.19
CA LEU A 280 11.29 20.55 -8.33
C LEU A 280 11.70 19.27 -9.07
N SER A 281 12.86 18.73 -8.72
CA SER A 281 13.39 17.47 -9.26
C SER A 281 12.93 16.26 -8.42
N LEU A 282 11.64 16.26 -8.09
CA LEU A 282 11.00 15.30 -7.18
C LEU A 282 9.59 14.95 -7.69
N GLY A 283 9.10 13.75 -7.35
CA GLY A 283 7.79 13.28 -7.79
C GLY A 283 7.21 12.17 -6.90
N SER A 284 5.90 11.93 -7.01
CA SER A 284 5.20 10.80 -6.37
C SER A 284 3.90 10.45 -7.09
N GLY A 285 3.49 9.18 -7.01
CA GLY A 285 2.26 8.66 -7.63
C GLY A 285 2.33 8.59 -9.17
N ALA A 286 1.23 8.14 -9.76
CA ALA A 286 1.07 8.00 -11.20
C ALA A 286 -0.31 8.52 -11.60
N PHE A 287 -0.37 9.54 -12.46
CA PHE A 287 -1.59 10.25 -12.84
C PHE A 287 -1.72 10.27 -14.35
N SER A 288 -2.81 9.70 -14.86
CA SER A 288 -3.18 9.71 -16.27
C SER A 288 -3.81 11.04 -16.71
N ASN A 289 -4.38 11.81 -15.77
CA ASN A 289 -5.05 13.09 -15.97
C ASN A 289 -4.47 14.19 -15.05
N VAL A 290 -5.02 15.41 -15.12
CA VAL A 290 -4.61 16.54 -14.27
C VAL A 290 -4.97 16.26 -12.81
N CYS A 291 -4.02 16.46 -11.90
CA CYS A 291 -4.14 16.09 -10.48
C CYS A 291 -4.41 17.26 -9.52
N ASP A 292 -5.01 18.35 -10.02
CA ASP A 292 -5.28 19.57 -9.24
C ASP A 292 -6.22 19.30 -8.04
N ASP A 293 -7.18 18.38 -8.17
CA ASP A 293 -8.10 17.97 -7.10
C ASP A 293 -7.48 16.92 -6.14
N ASP A 294 -6.46 16.17 -6.60
CA ASP A 294 -5.66 15.23 -5.80
C ASP A 294 -4.57 15.91 -4.95
N ASP A 295 -4.20 17.15 -5.29
CA ASP A 295 -3.32 18.02 -4.51
C ASP A 295 -3.71 19.52 -4.63
N PRO A 296 -4.89 19.90 -4.08
CA PRO A 296 -5.41 21.26 -4.19
C PRO A 296 -4.57 22.28 -3.40
N ALA A 297 -3.79 21.82 -2.42
CA ALA A 297 -2.86 22.66 -1.67
C ALA A 297 -1.65 23.06 -2.53
N THR A 298 -1.04 22.12 -3.26
CA THR A 298 0.07 22.41 -4.19
C THR A 298 -0.43 23.19 -5.41
N ALA A 299 -1.57 22.80 -5.99
CA ALA A 299 -2.21 23.55 -7.09
C ALA A 299 -2.43 25.03 -6.72
N THR A 300 -2.98 25.29 -5.51
CA THR A 300 -3.24 26.65 -5.01
C THR A 300 -1.99 27.51 -4.87
N ILE A 301 -0.84 26.94 -4.45
CA ILE A 301 0.40 27.72 -4.31
C ILE A 301 1.14 27.88 -5.63
N PHE A 302 1.11 26.87 -6.51
CA PHE A 302 1.67 26.95 -7.86
C PHE A 302 1.01 28.10 -8.65
N LYS A 303 -0.32 28.13 -8.68
CA LYS A 303 -1.10 29.21 -9.28
C LYS A 303 -0.72 30.59 -8.75
N GLN A 304 -0.68 30.74 -7.42
CA GLN A 304 -0.30 32.00 -6.78
C GLN A 304 1.15 32.43 -7.07
N LEU A 305 2.05 31.49 -7.35
CA LEU A 305 3.44 31.77 -7.73
C LEU A 305 3.54 32.17 -9.21
N ARG A 306 2.86 31.46 -10.12
CA ARG A 306 2.77 31.87 -11.54
C ARG A 306 2.11 33.23 -11.72
N GLU A 307 1.07 33.54 -10.95
CA GLU A 307 0.43 34.87 -10.90
C GLU A 307 1.38 35.99 -10.44
N GLN A 308 2.47 35.68 -9.71
CA GLN A 308 3.54 36.63 -9.37
C GLN A 308 4.70 36.64 -10.38
N GLY A 309 4.59 35.91 -11.48
CA GLY A 309 5.60 35.83 -12.53
C GLY A 309 6.66 34.74 -12.33
N VAL A 310 6.46 33.81 -11.41
CA VAL A 310 7.42 32.72 -11.13
C VAL A 310 7.15 31.52 -12.03
N SER A 311 8.16 31.04 -12.77
CA SER A 311 8.07 29.83 -13.58
C SER A 311 8.39 28.61 -12.74
N ILE A 312 7.65 27.50 -12.89
CA ILE A 312 7.79 26.33 -12.02
C ILE A 312 8.05 25.10 -12.91
N PHE A 313 9.27 24.57 -12.89
CA PHE A 313 9.66 23.38 -13.64
C PHE A 313 9.64 22.15 -12.73
N VAL A 314 9.05 21.05 -13.19
CA VAL A 314 8.84 19.81 -12.42
C VAL A 314 9.18 18.59 -13.27
N GLY A 315 9.91 17.62 -12.71
CA GLY A 315 10.21 16.36 -13.39
C GLY A 315 8.99 15.43 -13.44
N VAL A 316 8.76 14.79 -14.59
CA VAL A 316 7.57 13.94 -14.83
C VAL A 316 7.58 12.59 -14.12
N GLY A 317 8.73 12.16 -13.60
CA GLY A 317 8.94 10.85 -12.98
C GLY A 317 9.82 9.93 -13.84
N ASN A 318 10.27 8.82 -13.24
CA ASN A 318 11.33 7.94 -13.77
C ASN A 318 10.93 6.45 -13.89
N ASP A 319 9.63 6.15 -13.81
CA ASP A 319 9.07 4.80 -13.77
C ASP A 319 8.88 4.18 -15.16
N GLY A 320 9.09 4.98 -16.22
CA GLY A 320 8.93 4.60 -17.62
C GLY A 320 7.50 4.58 -18.13
N PHE A 321 6.51 5.04 -17.34
CA PHE A 321 5.09 5.01 -17.69
C PHE A 321 4.80 5.61 -19.07
N THR A 322 3.80 5.04 -19.76
CA THR A 322 3.46 5.36 -21.15
C THR A 322 2.20 6.21 -21.30
N ASP A 323 1.42 6.35 -20.22
CA ASP A 323 0.17 7.10 -20.14
C ASP A 323 0.00 7.91 -18.84
N MET A 324 0.99 7.86 -17.93
CA MET A 324 0.95 8.50 -16.62
C MET A 324 2.21 9.34 -16.33
N ILE A 325 2.06 10.39 -15.50
CA ILE A 325 3.18 11.16 -14.91
C ILE A 325 2.97 11.38 -13.40
N ALA A 326 4.03 11.76 -12.68
CA ALA A 326 4.00 11.97 -11.24
C ALA A 326 3.40 13.33 -10.83
N SER A 327 2.83 13.40 -9.63
CA SER A 327 2.64 14.69 -8.94
C SER A 327 4.01 15.22 -8.48
N PRO A 328 4.30 16.53 -8.55
CA PRO A 328 3.40 17.63 -8.92
C PRO A 328 3.46 18.03 -10.41
N ALA A 329 4.01 17.19 -11.30
CA ALA A 329 4.08 17.49 -12.73
C ALA A 329 2.72 17.41 -13.44
N CYS A 330 1.79 16.60 -12.93
CA CYS A 330 0.40 16.52 -13.37
C CYS A 330 -0.48 17.75 -13.03
N LEU A 331 0.05 18.76 -12.32
CA LEU A 331 -0.70 19.98 -12.00
C LEU A 331 -0.77 20.94 -13.20
N ASN A 332 -1.89 21.65 -13.35
CA ASN A 332 -2.09 22.61 -14.46
C ASN A 332 -0.99 23.69 -14.53
N ASP A 333 -0.59 24.23 -13.37
CA ASP A 333 0.40 25.30 -13.26
C ASP A 333 1.87 24.80 -13.26
N ALA A 334 2.13 23.49 -13.34
CA ALA A 334 3.49 22.97 -13.51
C ALA A 334 3.99 23.16 -14.96
N ILE A 335 5.31 23.32 -15.15
CA ILE A 335 5.97 23.03 -16.43
C ILE A 335 6.61 21.65 -16.30
N ALA A 336 5.96 20.65 -16.86
CA ALA A 336 6.30 19.24 -16.78
C ALA A 336 7.41 18.90 -17.78
N VAL A 337 8.55 18.45 -17.25
CA VAL A 337 9.78 18.22 -18.02
C VAL A 337 10.12 16.73 -18.10
N GLY A 338 9.96 16.15 -19.28
CA GLY A 338 10.44 14.81 -19.61
C GLY A 338 11.95 14.78 -19.91
N ALA A 339 12.51 13.58 -19.95
CA ALA A 339 13.92 13.35 -20.26
C ALA A 339 14.11 12.81 -21.67
N THR A 340 15.08 13.36 -22.42
CA THR A 340 15.64 12.71 -23.61
C THR A 340 17.02 12.15 -23.38
N ASP A 341 17.36 11.17 -24.21
CA ASP A 341 18.70 10.62 -24.35
C ASP A 341 19.65 11.55 -25.17
N MET A 342 20.82 11.03 -25.57
CA MET A 342 21.79 11.73 -26.42
C MET A 342 21.54 11.59 -27.93
N ALA A 343 20.81 10.57 -28.40
CA ALA A 343 20.27 10.52 -29.76
C ALA A 343 19.18 11.61 -29.96
N GLY A 344 18.53 12.02 -28.88
CA GLY A 344 17.43 12.97 -28.85
C GLY A 344 16.06 12.29 -28.80
N GLU A 345 16.02 11.00 -28.51
CA GLU A 345 14.81 10.20 -28.29
C GLU A 345 14.35 10.36 -26.83
N VAL A 346 13.08 10.05 -26.54
CA VAL A 346 12.59 10.04 -25.15
C VAL A 346 13.30 8.94 -24.38
N ALA A 347 13.86 9.26 -23.22
CA ALA A 347 14.57 8.27 -22.41
C ALA A 347 13.58 7.24 -21.85
N ASP A 348 13.95 5.95 -21.87
CA ASP A 348 13.03 4.84 -21.51
C ASP A 348 12.36 5.03 -20.15
N PHE A 349 13.13 5.47 -19.14
CA PHE A 349 12.65 5.75 -17.80
C PHE A 349 11.73 6.98 -17.70
N SER A 350 11.74 7.91 -18.66
CA SER A 350 10.91 9.10 -18.57
C SER A 350 9.44 8.71 -18.59
N ASN A 351 8.69 9.06 -17.55
CA ASN A 351 7.25 9.00 -17.58
C ASN A 351 6.71 9.90 -18.70
N SER A 352 5.57 9.52 -19.29
CA SER A 352 5.10 10.10 -20.54
C SER A 352 3.58 10.04 -20.60
N ASN A 353 2.94 11.19 -20.80
CA ASN A 353 1.52 11.29 -21.14
C ASN A 353 1.24 12.66 -21.81
N HIS A 354 -0.03 12.96 -22.07
CA HIS A 354 -0.44 14.19 -22.75
C HIS A 354 -0.25 15.50 -21.93
N LEU A 355 0.20 15.43 -20.68
CA LEU A 355 0.48 16.58 -19.79
C LEU A 355 1.96 17.00 -19.75
N VAL A 356 2.84 16.26 -20.45
CA VAL A 356 4.26 16.62 -20.61
C VAL A 356 4.38 17.80 -21.58
N ASP A 357 4.86 18.95 -21.09
CA ASP A 357 4.92 20.15 -21.93
C ASP A 357 6.18 20.16 -22.81
N ILE A 358 7.32 19.79 -22.22
CA ILE A 358 8.63 19.84 -22.88
C ILE A 358 9.50 18.65 -22.49
N LEU A 359 10.44 18.29 -23.36
CA LEU A 359 11.53 17.38 -23.03
C LEU A 359 12.86 18.14 -22.95
N ALA A 360 13.77 17.70 -22.08
CA ALA A 360 15.16 18.18 -22.09
C ALA A 360 16.13 17.00 -21.85
N PRO A 361 17.43 17.14 -22.18
CA PRO A 361 18.40 16.07 -21.93
C PRO A 361 18.41 15.64 -20.46
N GLY A 362 18.14 14.36 -20.19
CA GLY A 362 18.11 13.79 -18.83
C GLY A 362 19.02 12.58 -18.66
N VAL A 363 19.83 12.26 -19.66
CA VAL A 363 20.69 11.08 -19.71
C VAL A 363 22.14 11.53 -19.79
N ASN A 364 22.98 10.93 -18.93
CA ASN A 364 24.43 11.09 -18.88
C ASN A 364 24.91 12.51 -18.55
N ILE A 365 24.14 13.21 -17.70
CA ILE A 365 24.36 14.60 -17.31
C ILE A 365 25.43 14.66 -16.21
N THR A 366 26.49 15.44 -16.42
CA THR A 366 27.57 15.64 -15.44
C THR A 366 27.35 16.93 -14.65
N SER A 367 27.33 16.82 -13.32
CA SER A 367 27.07 17.94 -12.40
C SER A 367 27.99 17.89 -11.17
N SER A 368 27.97 18.93 -10.34
CA SER A 368 28.66 19.02 -9.04
C SER A 368 28.30 17.85 -8.11
N MET A 369 29.17 17.52 -7.15
CA MET A 369 28.97 16.42 -6.20
C MET A 369 29.21 16.88 -4.75
N ILE A 370 28.39 16.41 -3.81
CA ILE A 370 28.55 16.69 -2.37
C ILE A 370 29.98 16.36 -1.86
N SER A 371 30.51 17.23 -1.00
CA SER A 371 31.91 17.27 -0.54
C SER A 371 32.97 17.57 -1.62
N GLY A 372 32.54 18.06 -2.79
CA GLY A 372 33.42 18.52 -3.86
C GLY A 372 33.62 17.50 -4.99
N GLY A 373 33.59 17.98 -6.22
CA GLY A 373 33.90 17.21 -7.43
C GLY A 373 32.74 17.20 -8.40
N GLN A 374 32.71 16.20 -9.29
CA GLN A 374 31.63 16.02 -10.27
C GLN A 374 31.18 14.56 -10.33
N ILE A 375 29.89 14.37 -10.57
CA ILE A 375 29.23 13.08 -10.75
C ILE A 375 28.42 13.09 -12.05
N THR A 376 28.25 11.93 -12.69
CA THR A 376 27.39 11.78 -13.87
C THR A 376 26.22 10.87 -13.55
N LYS A 377 24.98 11.28 -13.84
CA LYS A 377 23.75 10.52 -13.57
C LYS A 377 22.71 10.73 -14.67
N ASN A 378 21.64 9.92 -14.59
CA ASN A 378 20.45 10.04 -15.42
C ASN A 378 19.26 10.44 -14.54
N GLY A 379 18.15 10.81 -15.18
CA GLY A 379 16.86 11.08 -14.53
C GLY A 379 16.22 12.38 -14.99
N THR A 380 14.90 12.48 -14.85
CA THR A 380 14.18 13.74 -15.05
C THR A 380 14.61 14.84 -14.06
N SER A 381 15.27 14.45 -12.95
CA SER A 381 16.00 15.37 -12.07
C SER A 381 17.07 16.22 -12.73
N PHE A 382 17.55 15.86 -13.93
CA PHE A 382 18.54 16.65 -14.68
C PHE A 382 17.94 17.39 -15.88
N SER A 383 16.91 16.84 -16.54
CA SER A 383 16.21 17.54 -17.61
C SER A 383 15.48 18.79 -17.07
N THR A 384 14.87 18.68 -15.88
CA THR A 384 14.17 19.75 -15.19
C THR A 384 15.05 20.98 -14.89
N PRO A 385 16.22 20.88 -14.22
CA PRO A 385 17.11 22.02 -14.02
C PRO A 385 17.78 22.51 -15.30
N ILE A 386 17.94 21.69 -16.35
CA ILE A 386 18.38 22.19 -17.66
C ILE A 386 17.33 23.14 -18.24
N ALA A 387 16.04 22.78 -18.21
CA ALA A 387 14.97 23.67 -18.62
C ALA A 387 14.92 24.96 -17.78
N ALA A 388 15.01 24.84 -16.45
CA ALA A 388 15.10 25.99 -15.55
C ALA A 388 16.31 26.89 -15.86
N GLY A 389 17.47 26.31 -16.17
CA GLY A 389 18.66 27.06 -16.59
C GLY A 389 18.45 27.83 -17.90
N VAL A 390 17.81 27.23 -18.91
CA VAL A 390 17.47 27.94 -20.16
C VAL A 390 16.48 29.08 -19.90
N ALA A 391 15.49 28.89 -19.02
CA ALA A 391 14.59 29.96 -18.60
C ALA A 391 15.35 31.13 -17.95
N ALA A 392 16.42 30.86 -17.20
CA ALA A 392 17.27 31.90 -16.62
C ALA A 392 18.02 32.70 -17.69
N LEU A 393 18.53 32.04 -18.74
CA LEU A 393 19.12 32.72 -19.90
C LEU A 393 18.10 33.59 -20.65
N MET A 394 16.86 33.10 -20.80
CA MET A 394 15.76 33.84 -21.44
C MET A 394 15.34 35.07 -20.61
N LEU A 395 15.29 34.94 -19.28
CA LEU A 395 14.92 36.03 -18.37
C LEU A 395 16.01 37.08 -18.17
N GLU A 396 17.30 36.73 -18.28
CA GLU A 396 18.38 37.73 -18.33
C GLU A 396 18.17 38.68 -19.54
N LEU A 397 17.81 38.09 -20.69
CA LEU A 397 17.62 38.82 -21.94
C LEU A 397 16.27 39.56 -22.00
N TYR A 398 15.20 38.97 -21.46
CA TYR A 398 13.85 39.54 -21.40
C TYR A 398 13.26 39.45 -19.98
N PRO A 399 13.62 40.36 -19.06
CA PRO A 399 13.17 40.32 -17.66
C PRO A 399 11.66 40.51 -17.43
N THR A 400 10.86 40.65 -18.49
CA THR A 400 9.40 40.83 -18.45
C THR A 400 8.64 39.65 -19.05
N LEU A 401 9.30 38.53 -19.37
CA LEU A 401 8.60 37.32 -19.78
C LEU A 401 7.73 36.79 -18.63
N THR A 402 6.51 36.39 -18.95
CA THR A 402 5.65 35.65 -18.01
C THR A 402 5.99 34.16 -18.03
N PRO A 403 5.64 33.38 -16.99
CA PRO A 403 5.81 31.93 -16.98
C PRO A 403 5.23 31.24 -18.22
N THR A 404 3.99 31.59 -18.60
CA THR A 404 3.33 31.12 -19.82
C THR A 404 4.11 31.51 -21.08
N SER A 405 4.74 32.69 -21.10
CA SER A 405 5.59 33.11 -22.24
C SER A 405 6.87 32.28 -22.35
N ILE A 406 7.43 31.81 -21.23
CA ILE A 406 8.64 30.99 -21.22
C ILE A 406 8.30 29.58 -21.71
N GLU A 407 7.24 28.98 -21.16
CA GLU A 407 6.67 27.68 -21.56
C GLU A 407 6.41 27.63 -23.08
N ILE A 408 5.54 28.50 -23.60
CA ILE A 408 5.22 28.60 -25.04
C ILE A 408 6.48 28.75 -25.91
N MET A 409 7.48 29.50 -25.45
CA MET A 409 8.71 29.72 -26.22
C MET A 409 9.59 28.48 -26.25
N MET A 410 9.67 27.73 -25.16
CA MET A 410 10.38 26.45 -25.10
C MET A 410 9.69 25.40 -25.97
N GLU A 411 8.36 25.26 -25.85
CA GLU A 411 7.54 24.38 -26.69
C GLU A 411 7.77 24.67 -28.19
N LYS A 412 7.59 25.94 -28.59
CA LYS A 412 7.61 26.35 -30.00
C LYS A 412 8.99 26.32 -30.65
N THR A 413 10.05 26.49 -29.85
CA THR A 413 11.44 26.43 -30.36
C THR A 413 12.06 25.05 -30.22
N GLY A 414 11.41 24.14 -29.50
CA GLY A 414 11.82 22.75 -29.38
C GLY A 414 11.75 21.99 -30.70
N VAL A 415 12.58 20.96 -30.78
CA VAL A 415 12.52 19.96 -31.85
C VAL A 415 11.46 18.94 -31.47
N MET A 416 10.42 18.76 -32.29
CA MET A 416 9.39 17.75 -32.01
C MET A 416 10.00 16.35 -32.06
N ILE A 417 9.90 15.61 -30.95
CA ILE A 417 10.34 14.22 -30.79
C ILE A 417 9.10 13.38 -30.49
N THR A 418 8.91 12.30 -31.22
CA THR A 418 7.86 11.31 -30.93
C THR A 418 8.40 10.31 -29.93
N ASP A 419 7.68 10.12 -28.82
CA ASP A 419 7.92 9.02 -27.89
C ASP A 419 7.48 7.71 -28.56
N VAL A 420 8.42 6.79 -28.73
CA VAL A 420 8.17 5.49 -29.37
C VAL A 420 7.29 4.58 -28.52
N LYS A 421 7.17 4.84 -27.21
CA LYS A 421 6.40 4.02 -26.27
C LYS A 421 4.89 4.19 -26.40
N ASN A 422 4.43 5.39 -26.78
CA ASN A 422 2.99 5.74 -26.85
C ASN A 422 2.58 6.52 -28.11
N GLY A 423 3.52 6.93 -28.96
CA GLY A 423 3.25 7.72 -30.17
C GLY A 423 2.94 9.20 -29.94
N LEU A 424 2.95 9.67 -28.69
CA LEU A 424 2.82 11.10 -28.38
C LEU A 424 4.05 11.86 -28.86
N THR A 425 3.89 13.13 -29.22
CA THR A 425 4.99 13.93 -29.78
C THR A 425 5.16 15.23 -29.00
N PHE A 426 6.34 15.40 -28.41
CA PHE A 426 6.66 16.48 -27.49
C PHE A 426 7.80 17.36 -28.03
N PRO A 427 7.81 18.66 -27.73
CA PRO A 427 8.91 19.54 -28.08
C PRO A 427 10.11 19.33 -27.15
N ARG A 428 11.21 18.79 -27.69
CA ARG A 428 12.50 18.75 -27.00
C ARG A 428 13.20 20.10 -27.10
N LEU A 429 13.44 20.72 -25.95
CA LEU A 429 14.08 22.02 -25.76
C LEU A 429 15.34 22.21 -26.62
N ASP A 430 15.32 23.23 -27.47
CA ASP A 430 16.52 23.81 -28.09
C ASP A 430 16.85 25.13 -27.38
N ALA A 431 17.82 25.06 -26.45
CA ALA A 431 18.27 26.21 -25.67
C ALA A 431 18.72 27.40 -26.55
N LEU A 432 19.34 27.12 -27.70
CA LEU A 432 19.87 28.15 -28.58
C LEU A 432 18.76 28.84 -29.36
N ALA A 433 17.75 28.08 -29.80
CA ALA A 433 16.57 28.61 -30.45
C ALA A 433 15.69 29.37 -29.44
N ALA A 434 15.46 28.84 -28.24
CA ALA A 434 14.67 29.47 -27.17
C ALA A 434 15.22 30.85 -26.77
N VAL A 435 16.53 30.97 -26.54
CA VAL A 435 17.17 32.24 -26.15
C VAL A 435 17.26 33.24 -27.31
N LYS A 436 17.40 32.77 -28.56
CA LYS A 436 17.44 33.65 -29.75
C LYS A 436 16.06 34.07 -30.25
N ALA A 437 15.02 33.31 -29.94
CA ALA A 437 13.67 33.64 -30.34
C ALA A 437 13.20 34.86 -29.53
N LEU A 438 13.12 35.99 -30.24
CA LEU A 438 12.49 37.21 -29.76
C LEU A 438 10.96 37.06 -29.84
N PRO A 439 10.19 37.64 -28.90
CA PRO A 439 8.87 38.14 -29.22
C PRO A 439 9.02 39.31 -30.21
N ALA A 440 9.10 38.98 -31.51
CA ALA A 440 8.67 39.91 -32.55
C ALA A 440 7.19 40.27 -32.32
N GLU A 441 6.67 41.29 -33.01
CA GLU A 441 5.26 41.76 -32.93
C GLU A 441 4.26 40.66 -33.35
N THR A 442 4.08 39.69 -32.46
CA THR A 442 3.46 38.41 -32.75
C THR A 442 2.52 38.04 -31.61
N VAL A 443 1.43 37.36 -31.97
CA VAL A 443 0.43 36.88 -31.02
C VAL A 443 0.60 35.37 -30.88
N VAL A 444 0.36 34.86 -29.68
CA VAL A 444 0.12 33.45 -29.45
C VAL A 444 -1.19 33.30 -28.69
N PHE A 445 -1.90 32.22 -28.99
CA PHE A 445 -3.08 31.78 -28.27
C PHE A 445 -2.74 30.48 -27.54
N ASP A 446 -3.13 30.39 -26.29
CA ASP A 446 -2.92 29.20 -25.46
C ASP A 446 -4.13 29.00 -24.54
N PHE A 447 -4.38 27.76 -24.13
CA PHE A 447 -5.36 27.45 -23.10
C PHE A 447 -4.86 27.97 -21.74
N LEU A 448 -5.79 28.18 -20.80
CA LEU A 448 -5.41 28.50 -19.40
C LEU A 448 -5.14 27.24 -18.57
N THR A 449 -5.58 26.07 -19.02
CA THR A 449 -5.41 24.77 -18.36
C THR A 449 -4.95 23.72 -19.36
N LYS A 450 -4.10 22.80 -18.92
CA LYS A 450 -3.60 21.67 -19.71
C LYS A 450 -4.70 20.65 -19.99
N GLY A 451 -5.55 20.43 -19.00
CA GLY A 451 -6.74 19.62 -19.12
C GLY A 451 -7.83 20.05 -18.15
N VAL A 452 -8.99 19.42 -18.29
CA VAL A 452 -10.17 19.60 -17.44
C VAL A 452 -10.74 18.21 -17.13
N ILE A 453 -10.98 17.91 -15.86
CA ILE A 453 -11.78 16.76 -15.44
C ILE A 453 -13.19 17.28 -15.13
N VAL A 454 -14.21 16.55 -15.57
CA VAL A 454 -15.62 16.90 -15.33
C VAL A 454 -16.45 15.64 -15.11
N PRO A 455 -17.38 15.59 -14.14
CA PRO A 455 -18.39 14.54 -14.09
C PRO A 455 -19.37 14.68 -15.27
N GLU A 456 -19.87 13.57 -15.77
CA GLU A 456 -20.79 13.50 -16.92
C GLU A 456 -22.08 14.34 -16.71
N THR A 457 -22.66 14.32 -15.49
CA THR A 457 -23.70 15.27 -15.01
C THR A 457 -23.41 16.78 -15.24
N GLY A 458 -22.18 17.14 -15.60
CA GLY A 458 -21.68 18.49 -15.83
C GLY A 458 -22.28 19.16 -17.07
N SER A 459 -23.43 19.83 -16.92
CA SER A 459 -24.25 20.38 -18.02
C SER A 459 -23.52 21.28 -19.04
N ALA A 460 -22.40 21.91 -18.66
CA ALA A 460 -21.41 22.47 -19.58
C ALA A 460 -20.10 22.84 -18.85
N ILE A 461 -18.96 22.55 -19.48
CA ILE A 461 -17.64 23.07 -19.08
C ILE A 461 -17.35 24.40 -19.74
N THR A 462 -16.58 25.27 -19.08
CA THR A 462 -16.09 26.53 -19.66
C THR A 462 -14.60 26.41 -19.95
N ILE A 463 -14.22 26.65 -21.21
CA ILE A 463 -12.85 26.58 -21.67
C ILE A 463 -12.36 28.01 -21.92
N GLU A 464 -11.24 28.38 -21.29
CA GLU A 464 -10.64 29.70 -21.44
C GLU A 464 -9.36 29.65 -22.28
N VAL A 465 -9.24 30.61 -23.20
CA VAL A 465 -8.07 30.81 -24.07
C VAL A 465 -7.52 32.21 -23.82
N ASN A 466 -6.21 32.35 -23.68
CA ASN A 466 -5.50 33.60 -23.52
C ASN A 466 -4.92 34.12 -24.85
N ARG A 467 -4.51 35.39 -24.85
CA ARG A 467 -3.76 36.05 -25.93
C ARG A 467 -2.47 36.61 -25.34
N GLN A 468 -1.31 36.14 -25.81
CA GLN A 468 -0.01 36.51 -25.26
C GLN A 468 0.78 37.50 -26.15
N TRP A 469 1.77 38.13 -25.52
CA TRP A 469 2.83 39.04 -26.03
C TRP A 469 2.37 40.35 -26.66
N SER A 470 1.50 40.33 -27.68
CA SER A 470 1.09 41.54 -28.40
C SER A 470 -0.39 41.84 -28.22
N ALA A 471 -0.69 42.97 -27.59
CA ALA A 471 -2.02 43.58 -27.55
C ALA A 471 -2.41 44.26 -28.88
N THR A 472 -1.46 44.46 -29.81
CA THR A 472 -1.67 45.26 -31.02
C THR A 472 -2.27 44.44 -32.15
N GLY A 473 -3.17 45.07 -32.91
CA GLY A 473 -3.93 44.45 -33.98
C GLY A 473 -5.13 43.66 -33.46
N ARG A 474 -6.17 43.60 -34.29
CA ARG A 474 -7.29 42.66 -34.12
C ARG A 474 -6.85 41.28 -34.58
N VAL A 475 -7.10 40.27 -33.76
CA VAL A 475 -6.67 38.88 -33.99
C VAL A 475 -7.79 37.91 -33.60
N SER A 476 -7.71 36.69 -34.11
CA SER A 476 -8.68 35.63 -33.81
C SER A 476 -8.04 34.26 -33.85
N VAL A 477 -8.68 33.27 -33.23
CA VAL A 477 -8.36 31.85 -33.39
C VAL A 477 -9.66 31.07 -33.49
N ASP A 478 -9.69 30.08 -34.38
CA ASP A 478 -10.79 29.13 -34.43
C ASP A 478 -10.53 28.03 -33.40
N TYR A 479 -11.58 27.54 -32.74
CA TYR A 479 -11.52 26.38 -31.87
C TYR A 479 -12.47 25.30 -32.40
N LEU A 480 -12.13 24.04 -32.14
CA LEU A 480 -13.03 22.89 -32.33
C LEU A 480 -12.71 21.77 -31.34
N THR A 481 -13.75 21.05 -30.95
CA THR A 481 -13.63 19.76 -30.25
C THR A 481 -13.26 18.64 -31.24
N VAL A 482 -12.38 17.75 -30.81
CA VAL A 482 -11.89 16.58 -31.53
C VAL A 482 -12.20 15.34 -30.69
N ASP A 483 -12.89 14.37 -31.28
CA ASP A 483 -13.24 13.11 -30.63
C ASP A 483 -11.97 12.35 -30.16
N GLY A 484 -12.09 11.67 -29.01
CA GLY A 484 -11.06 10.82 -28.43
C GLY A 484 -11.62 9.43 -28.16
N SER A 485 -11.67 9.01 -26.89
CA SER A 485 -12.61 7.96 -26.47
C SER A 485 -14.04 8.51 -26.47
N ALA A 486 -14.24 9.73 -25.95
CA ALA A 486 -15.51 10.43 -26.05
C ALA A 486 -15.74 10.96 -27.48
N ILE A 487 -16.96 10.73 -27.98
CA ILE A 487 -17.47 10.93 -29.33
C ILE A 487 -18.54 12.03 -29.35
N ALA A 488 -18.41 12.98 -30.29
CA ALA A 488 -19.37 14.07 -30.38
C ALA A 488 -20.78 13.61 -30.81
N GLY A 489 -21.76 13.93 -29.98
CA GLY A 489 -23.17 13.60 -30.16
C GLY A 489 -23.63 12.37 -29.38
N GLU A 490 -22.70 11.67 -28.77
CA GLU A 490 -22.93 10.62 -27.77
C GLU A 490 -22.66 11.27 -26.40
N ASP A 491 -21.40 11.56 -26.05
CA ASP A 491 -21.00 11.96 -24.67
C ASP A 491 -20.73 13.47 -24.53
N TYR A 492 -20.58 14.19 -25.65
CA TYR A 492 -20.49 15.65 -25.63
C TYR A 492 -21.00 16.30 -26.93
N THR A 493 -21.39 17.58 -26.88
CA THR A 493 -21.83 18.31 -28.09
C THR A 493 -20.64 18.89 -28.85
N ALA A 494 -20.43 18.45 -30.11
CA ALA A 494 -19.46 19.03 -31.04
C ALA A 494 -19.54 20.57 -31.04
N THR A 495 -18.46 21.22 -30.58
CA THR A 495 -18.45 22.66 -30.37
C THR A 495 -17.29 23.29 -31.12
N ALA A 496 -17.61 24.21 -32.04
CA ALA A 496 -16.62 24.94 -32.83
C ALA A 496 -17.04 26.40 -33.02
N GLY A 497 -16.05 27.29 -33.16
CA GLY A 497 -16.29 28.72 -33.34
C GLY A 497 -14.99 29.52 -33.48
N THR A 498 -15.09 30.84 -33.38
CA THR A 498 -13.95 31.76 -33.50
C THR A 498 -13.91 32.69 -32.29
N LEU A 499 -12.82 32.65 -31.52
CA LEU A 499 -12.55 33.65 -30.48
C LEU A 499 -11.87 34.86 -31.12
N VAL A 500 -12.26 36.06 -30.69
CA VAL A 500 -11.81 37.33 -31.27
C VAL A 500 -11.32 38.25 -30.16
N TRP A 501 -10.14 38.83 -30.37
CA TRP A 501 -9.62 39.94 -29.60
C TRP A 501 -9.50 41.15 -30.51
N GLU A 502 -10.15 42.24 -30.11
CA GLU A 502 -10.02 43.53 -30.79
C GLU A 502 -8.65 44.17 -30.48
N ASP A 503 -8.31 45.25 -31.20
CA ASP A 503 -7.08 45.99 -30.96
C ASP A 503 -7.02 46.53 -29.53
N GLY A 504 -5.95 46.20 -28.80
CA GLY A 504 -5.77 46.51 -27.38
C GLY A 504 -6.43 45.53 -26.39
N ASP A 505 -7.18 44.53 -26.84
CA ASP A 505 -7.78 43.52 -25.95
C ASP A 505 -6.82 42.35 -25.68
N ILE A 506 -6.53 42.12 -24.40
CA ILE A 506 -5.66 41.04 -23.88
C ILE A 506 -6.38 40.14 -22.86
N ASN A 507 -7.66 40.40 -22.57
CA ASN A 507 -8.40 39.59 -21.60
C ASN A 507 -8.69 38.21 -22.20
N PRO A 508 -8.62 37.11 -21.41
CA PRO A 508 -9.05 35.79 -21.87
C PRO A 508 -10.43 35.82 -22.53
N LYS A 509 -10.64 34.89 -23.46
CA LYS A 509 -11.93 34.63 -24.10
C LYS A 509 -12.28 33.19 -23.81
N SER A 510 -13.56 32.94 -23.57
CA SER A 510 -14.05 31.61 -23.26
C SER A 510 -15.21 31.20 -24.15
N PHE A 511 -15.38 29.88 -24.24
CA PHE A 511 -16.53 29.21 -24.84
C PHE A 511 -16.96 28.08 -23.90
N ALA A 512 -18.19 27.61 -24.06
CA ALA A 512 -18.70 26.47 -23.33
C ALA A 512 -18.77 25.25 -24.24
N VAL A 513 -18.42 24.07 -23.72
CA VAL A 513 -18.71 22.77 -24.35
C VAL A 513 -19.76 22.09 -23.45
N THR A 514 -20.85 21.63 -24.04
CA THR A 514 -21.88 20.87 -23.32
C THR A 514 -21.47 19.41 -23.29
N ILE A 515 -21.29 18.87 -22.07
CA ILE A 515 -21.23 17.41 -21.85
C ILE A 515 -22.66 16.88 -21.95
N LEU A 516 -22.82 15.68 -22.48
CA LEU A 516 -24.09 14.99 -22.56
C LEU A 516 -24.09 13.94 -21.44
N ASP A 517 -25.06 14.08 -20.54
CA ASP A 517 -25.39 13.15 -19.45
C ASP A 517 -26.44 12.19 -20.03
N ASP A 518 -26.13 10.89 -20.14
CA ASP A 518 -26.95 9.93 -20.89
C ASP A 518 -27.67 8.84 -20.04
N SER A 519 -27.34 7.56 -20.18
CA SER A 519 -27.74 6.42 -19.32
C SER A 519 -26.96 5.14 -19.67
N HIS A 520 -25.89 5.24 -20.47
CA HIS A 520 -25.05 4.12 -20.88
C HIS A 520 -23.92 3.91 -19.86
N PRO A 521 -23.71 2.68 -19.36
CA PRO A 521 -22.59 2.42 -18.47
C PRO A 521 -21.30 2.22 -19.28
N GLU A 522 -20.45 3.25 -19.33
CA GLU A 522 -19.09 3.10 -19.84
C GLU A 522 -18.26 2.18 -18.93
N SER A 523 -17.15 1.66 -19.47
CA SER A 523 -16.26 0.77 -18.72
C SER A 523 -15.03 1.49 -18.16
N PHE A 524 -14.78 2.74 -18.58
CA PHE A 524 -13.60 3.54 -18.28
C PHE A 524 -13.91 5.03 -18.45
N GLU A 525 -13.12 5.90 -17.81
CA GLU A 525 -13.18 7.36 -18.07
C GLU A 525 -12.98 7.68 -19.56
N GLU A 526 -13.87 8.50 -20.11
CA GLU A 526 -13.79 8.91 -21.50
C GLU A 526 -13.15 10.28 -21.65
N ALA A 527 -12.65 10.60 -22.85
CA ALA A 527 -12.02 11.88 -23.10
C ALA A 527 -12.08 12.34 -24.55
N PHE A 528 -12.17 13.66 -24.72
CA PHE A 528 -12.02 14.34 -26.00
C PHE A 528 -10.97 15.46 -25.89
N SER A 529 -10.49 15.93 -27.03
CA SER A 529 -9.51 17.02 -27.11
C SER A 529 -10.15 18.31 -27.64
N ILE A 530 -9.59 19.45 -27.29
CA ILE A 530 -9.96 20.74 -27.87
C ILE A 530 -8.76 21.35 -28.57
N ALA A 531 -8.89 21.62 -29.87
CA ALA A 531 -7.81 22.11 -30.72
C ALA A 531 -8.03 23.58 -31.12
N LEU A 532 -6.94 24.36 -31.11
CA LEU A 532 -6.89 25.71 -31.67
C LEU A 532 -6.32 25.68 -33.10
N GLN A 533 -6.98 26.34 -34.05
CA GLN A 533 -6.57 26.38 -35.45
C GLN A 533 -6.86 27.74 -36.13
N ASN A 534 -6.40 27.88 -37.38
CA ASN A 534 -6.58 29.07 -38.23
C ASN A 534 -6.35 30.44 -37.54
N PRO A 535 -5.33 30.61 -36.68
CA PRO A 535 -5.14 31.89 -36.01
C PRO A 535 -4.89 33.01 -37.04
N THR A 536 -5.39 34.23 -36.77
CA THR A 536 -5.20 35.42 -37.62
C THR A 536 -4.33 36.48 -36.94
N GLY A 537 -3.43 37.11 -37.71
CA GLY A 537 -2.47 38.10 -37.22
C GLY A 537 -1.09 37.90 -37.83
N ASN A 538 -0.09 38.64 -37.33
CA ASN A 538 1.32 38.37 -37.61
C ASN A 538 1.78 37.25 -36.67
N LEU A 539 1.55 36.01 -37.06
CA LEU A 539 1.66 34.85 -36.18
C LEU A 539 2.89 34.01 -36.51
N ILE A 540 3.42 33.34 -35.49
CA ILE A 540 4.36 32.23 -35.69
C ILE A 540 3.53 30.96 -35.54
N ALA A 541 3.79 29.95 -36.37
CA ALA A 541 3.12 28.66 -36.26
C ALA A 541 3.38 28.08 -34.85
N ASN A 542 2.31 27.90 -34.08
CA ASN A 542 2.34 27.14 -32.85
C ASN A 542 2.26 25.64 -33.21
N PRO A 543 2.86 24.74 -32.41
CA PRO A 543 2.39 23.35 -32.41
C PRO A 543 0.88 23.33 -32.08
N PRO A 544 0.10 22.36 -32.60
CA PRO A 544 -1.32 22.26 -32.27
C PRO A 544 -1.49 21.83 -30.81
N LYS A 545 -1.48 22.81 -29.89
CA LYS A 545 -1.75 22.57 -28.47
C LYS A 545 -3.22 22.12 -28.34
N GLN A 546 -3.41 21.02 -27.64
CA GLN A 546 -4.72 20.47 -27.32
C GLN A 546 -4.92 20.57 -25.81
N SER A 547 -6.11 20.93 -25.37
CA SER A 547 -6.53 20.74 -23.99
C SER A 547 -7.38 19.47 -23.93
N LYS A 548 -7.01 18.50 -23.10
CA LYS A 548 -7.79 17.25 -22.92
C LYS A 548 -8.91 17.51 -21.93
N VAL A 549 -10.12 17.10 -22.28
CA VAL A 549 -11.24 17.00 -21.34
C VAL A 549 -11.47 15.53 -21.04
N THR A 550 -11.45 15.16 -19.77
CA THR A 550 -11.83 13.82 -19.31
C THR A 550 -13.21 13.90 -18.65
N ILE A 551 -14.12 13.03 -19.07
CA ILE A 551 -15.46 12.84 -18.55
C ILE A 551 -15.42 11.64 -17.59
N ILE A 552 -15.90 11.85 -16.37
CA ILE A 552 -16.12 10.77 -15.39
C ILE A 552 -17.57 10.31 -15.53
N ASP A 553 -17.76 9.09 -16.04
CA ASP A 553 -19.03 8.34 -16.15
C ASP A 553 -19.80 8.32 -14.81
N ASN A 554 -21.13 8.51 -14.87
CA ASN A 554 -22.02 8.31 -13.72
C ASN A 554 -23.17 7.32 -13.95
N ASP A 555 -23.14 6.60 -15.06
CA ASP A 555 -24.21 5.79 -15.61
C ASP A 555 -23.95 4.28 -15.57
N GLY A 556 -22.85 3.89 -14.92
CA GLY A 556 -22.69 2.60 -14.27
C GLY A 556 -23.94 2.11 -13.49
N ALA A 557 -24.06 0.80 -13.34
CA ALA A 557 -25.00 0.22 -12.38
C ALA A 557 -24.58 0.49 -10.91
N GLY A 558 -23.36 0.97 -10.70
CA GLY A 558 -22.76 1.25 -9.41
C GLY A 558 -22.32 0.01 -8.65
N HIS A 559 -21.66 0.23 -7.52
CA HIS A 559 -21.28 -0.83 -6.58
C HIS A 559 -21.95 -0.63 -5.23
N PHE A 560 -22.17 -1.71 -4.48
CA PHE A 560 -22.74 -1.65 -3.12
C PHE A 560 -21.68 -1.80 -2.05
N GLU A 561 -21.81 -1.01 -0.99
CA GLU A 561 -20.90 -0.98 0.16
C GLU A 561 -21.64 -0.71 1.48
N LEU A 562 -21.03 -1.12 2.60
CA LEU A 562 -21.56 -0.97 3.96
C LEU A 562 -21.06 0.33 4.61
N THR A 563 -21.69 1.46 4.29
CA THR A 563 -21.22 2.81 4.71
C THR A 563 -21.35 3.12 6.19
N GLY A 564 -22.08 2.32 6.98
CA GLY A 564 -22.02 2.39 8.43
C GLY A 564 -23.24 1.88 9.19
N ILE A 565 -23.34 2.35 10.43
CA ILE A 565 -24.46 2.11 11.35
C ILE A 565 -25.01 3.48 11.76
N SER A 566 -26.29 3.72 11.49
CA SER A 566 -26.87 5.08 11.53
C SER A 566 -27.29 5.58 12.92
N ASP A 567 -27.30 4.72 13.95
CA ASP A 567 -27.56 5.10 15.35
C ASP A 567 -26.27 5.00 16.17
N TYR A 568 -25.65 6.16 16.45
CA TYR A 568 -24.30 6.27 16.98
C TYR A 568 -24.26 6.41 18.52
N THR A 569 -24.59 5.33 19.24
CA THR A 569 -24.30 5.21 20.68
C THR A 569 -22.93 4.59 20.89
N ARG A 570 -21.96 5.45 21.21
CA ARG A 570 -20.60 5.07 21.59
C ARG A 570 -20.61 4.11 22.78
N ILE A 571 -20.10 2.89 22.55
CA ILE A 571 -19.75 1.94 23.60
C ILE A 571 -18.63 2.55 24.45
N ASP A 572 -18.94 3.02 25.66
CA ASP A 572 -17.97 3.49 26.65
C ASP A 572 -17.55 2.34 27.57
N ASP A 573 -16.90 1.32 26.99
CA ASP A 573 -16.33 0.19 27.75
C ASP A 573 -14.83 -0.01 27.50
N PHE A 574 -14.11 -0.31 28.57
CA PHE A 574 -12.69 0.06 28.71
C PHE A 574 -11.75 -1.14 28.65
N PHE A 575 -11.40 -1.60 27.43
CA PHE A 575 -10.01 -1.85 26.97
C PHE A 575 -9.93 -2.59 25.60
N ILE A 576 -9.07 -2.06 24.71
CA ILE A 576 -8.34 -2.75 23.61
C ILE A 576 -9.11 -3.08 22.29
N TYR A 577 -8.80 -2.25 21.28
CA TYR A 577 -8.68 -2.44 19.81
C TYR A 577 -9.87 -2.90 18.92
N GLN A 578 -9.99 -2.15 17.81
CA GLN A 578 -10.69 -2.42 16.53
C GLN A 578 -12.04 -3.16 16.59
N ILE A 579 -13.14 -2.41 16.79
CA ILE A 579 -14.36 -2.62 15.97
C ILE A 579 -14.91 -1.22 15.63
N ASN A 580 -15.15 -0.94 14.34
CA ASN A 580 -15.62 0.38 13.88
C ASN A 580 -17.08 0.65 14.20
N TYR A 581 -17.89 -0.41 14.37
CA TYR A 581 -19.34 -0.30 14.57
C TYR A 581 -19.82 -1.22 15.69
N GLY A 582 -20.55 -0.67 16.65
CA GLY A 582 -21.18 -1.46 17.71
C GLY A 582 -22.24 -0.71 18.48
N ILE A 583 -23.12 -1.46 19.12
CA ILE A 583 -24.32 -1.00 19.80
C ILE A 583 -24.41 -1.59 21.21
N GLU A 584 -25.01 -0.88 22.17
CA GLU A 584 -25.43 -1.50 23.45
C GLU A 584 -26.65 -2.40 23.23
N GLU A 585 -26.70 -3.56 23.86
CA GLU A 585 -27.79 -4.54 23.68
C GLU A 585 -29.19 -4.01 24.05
N ASN A 586 -29.28 -3.11 25.04
CA ASN A 586 -30.50 -2.42 25.47
C ASN A 586 -31.18 -1.57 24.38
N LEU A 587 -30.53 -1.33 23.25
CA LEU A 587 -31.06 -0.47 22.18
C LEU A 587 -32.05 -1.17 21.24
N ASN A 588 -32.40 -2.44 21.51
CA ASN A 588 -33.45 -3.25 20.83
C ASN A 588 -33.21 -3.56 19.35
N SER A 589 -32.48 -2.72 18.60
CA SER A 589 -32.09 -2.98 17.21
C SER A 589 -30.97 -2.06 16.75
N VAL A 590 -30.05 -2.59 15.94
CA VAL A 590 -29.05 -1.81 15.22
C VAL A 590 -29.48 -1.58 13.77
N GLN A 591 -29.33 -0.35 13.27
CA GLN A 591 -29.64 -0.01 11.88
C GLN A 591 -28.36 0.01 11.04
N ILE A 592 -28.29 -0.89 10.06
CA ILE A 592 -27.20 -0.97 9.10
C ILE A 592 -27.56 -0.12 7.88
N GLU A 593 -26.58 0.61 7.35
CA GLU A 593 -26.70 1.43 6.15
C GLU A 593 -25.88 0.82 5.00
N VAL A 594 -26.51 0.73 3.83
CA VAL A 594 -25.89 0.27 2.58
C VAL A 594 -26.04 1.40 1.57
N ALA A 595 -24.92 1.79 0.96
CA ALA A 595 -24.92 2.78 -0.12
C ALA A 595 -24.79 2.10 -1.49
N ARG A 596 -25.08 2.90 -2.51
CA ARG A 596 -24.85 2.59 -3.91
C ARG A 596 -23.98 3.72 -4.47
N GLN A 597 -22.73 3.42 -4.80
CA GLN A 597 -21.76 4.39 -5.30
C GLN A 597 -21.53 4.23 -6.80
N GLU A 598 -21.00 5.28 -7.44
CA GLU A 598 -20.47 5.22 -8.81
C GLU A 598 -21.48 4.70 -9.86
N GLY A 599 -22.76 5.02 -9.68
CA GLY A 599 -23.81 4.69 -10.63
C GLY A 599 -25.21 4.69 -10.05
N ASP A 600 -26.22 5.10 -10.84
CA ASP A 600 -27.64 4.99 -10.48
C ASP A 600 -28.54 4.26 -11.48
N GLN A 601 -27.95 3.75 -12.58
CA GLN A 601 -28.71 3.24 -13.71
C GLN A 601 -29.22 1.81 -13.52
N GLY A 602 -30.38 1.51 -14.11
CA GLY A 602 -31.05 0.22 -13.94
C GLY A 602 -31.67 0.00 -12.55
N ILE A 603 -32.53 -1.02 -12.44
CA ILE A 603 -33.06 -1.49 -11.15
C ILE A 603 -32.07 -2.50 -10.62
N VAL A 604 -31.40 -2.16 -9.52
CA VAL A 604 -30.38 -2.99 -8.89
C VAL A 604 -30.82 -3.42 -7.50
N SER A 605 -30.33 -4.57 -7.04
CA SER A 605 -30.61 -5.08 -5.71
C SER A 605 -29.40 -5.77 -5.12
N VAL A 606 -29.31 -5.83 -3.79
CA VAL A 606 -28.35 -6.65 -3.06
C VAL A 606 -29.07 -7.41 -1.97
N ASP A 607 -28.76 -8.70 -1.84
CA ASP A 607 -29.20 -9.51 -0.70
C ASP A 607 -28.28 -9.24 0.48
N TYR A 608 -28.84 -9.07 1.67
CA TYR A 608 -28.10 -8.96 2.92
C TYR A 608 -28.47 -10.10 3.86
N ALA A 609 -27.49 -10.59 4.63
CA ALA A 609 -27.72 -11.58 5.67
C ALA A 609 -26.78 -11.39 6.87
N THR A 610 -27.31 -11.63 8.07
CA THR A 610 -26.52 -11.76 9.30
C THR A 610 -25.99 -13.18 9.48
N ILE A 611 -24.70 -13.29 9.77
CA ILE A 611 -23.99 -14.52 10.12
C ILE A 611 -23.55 -14.45 11.58
N ASP A 612 -23.82 -15.52 12.34
CA ASP A 612 -23.41 -15.69 13.73
C ASP A 612 -21.88 -15.61 13.90
N GLY A 613 -21.40 -14.64 14.69
CA GLY A 613 -20.02 -14.58 15.18
C GLY A 613 -19.93 -15.14 16.60
N THR A 614 -19.45 -14.37 17.57
CA THR A 614 -19.64 -14.70 19.00
C THR A 614 -21.09 -14.46 19.45
N ALA A 615 -21.81 -13.54 18.81
CA ALA A 615 -23.26 -13.39 18.92
C ALA A 615 -24.00 -14.49 18.16
N LYS A 616 -25.11 -15.00 18.71
CA LYS A 616 -25.97 -16.04 18.14
C LYS A 616 -27.40 -15.57 17.92
N ALA A 617 -27.93 -15.93 16.76
CA ALA A 617 -29.32 -15.70 16.41
C ALA A 617 -30.28 -16.43 17.36
N GLY A 618 -31.20 -15.69 17.95
CA GLY A 618 -32.22 -16.18 18.89
C GLY A 618 -31.82 -16.17 20.36
N SER A 619 -30.56 -15.83 20.70
CA SER A 619 -30.17 -15.42 22.06
C SER A 619 -29.80 -13.94 22.13
N ASP A 620 -28.92 -13.48 21.24
CA ASP A 620 -28.25 -12.17 21.38
C ASP A 620 -28.75 -11.16 20.32
N TYR A 621 -29.24 -11.67 19.19
CA TYR A 621 -29.87 -10.89 18.15
C TYR A 621 -30.89 -11.74 17.38
N THR A 622 -31.76 -11.14 16.57
CA THR A 622 -32.65 -11.89 15.67
C THR A 622 -32.02 -12.01 14.29
N GLN A 623 -31.90 -13.24 13.77
CA GLN A 623 -31.36 -13.45 12.42
C GLN A 623 -32.15 -12.62 11.41
N THR A 624 -31.43 -11.78 10.67
CA THR A 624 -32.03 -10.83 9.73
C THR A 624 -31.43 -11.07 8.36
N ALA A 625 -32.29 -11.27 7.37
CA ALA A 625 -31.91 -11.37 5.97
C ALA A 625 -33.01 -10.77 5.10
N GLY A 626 -32.64 -10.26 3.93
CA GLY A 626 -33.57 -9.66 2.99
C GLY A 626 -32.85 -9.17 1.74
N THR A 627 -33.56 -8.37 0.95
CA THR A 627 -33.05 -7.77 -0.28
C THR A 627 -33.31 -6.28 -0.23
N LEU A 628 -32.27 -5.46 -0.37
CA LEU A 628 -32.41 -4.03 -0.62
C LEU A 628 -32.54 -3.82 -2.13
N THR A 629 -33.34 -2.85 -2.56
CA THR A 629 -33.55 -2.56 -3.98
C THR A 629 -33.58 -1.07 -4.20
N TRP A 630 -32.82 -0.61 -5.17
CA TRP A 630 -32.82 0.75 -5.66
C TRP A 630 -33.60 0.78 -6.97
N ALA A 631 -34.43 1.81 -7.13
CA ALA A 631 -34.96 2.10 -8.45
C ALA A 631 -33.83 2.67 -9.35
N HIS A 632 -34.04 2.63 -10.66
CA HIS A 632 -33.22 3.43 -11.58
C HIS A 632 -33.36 4.91 -11.22
N GLY A 633 -32.22 5.61 -11.10
CA GLY A 633 -32.12 6.99 -10.61
C GLY A 633 -32.17 7.16 -9.09
N ASP A 634 -32.11 6.08 -8.31
CA ASP A 634 -32.12 6.12 -6.84
C ASP A 634 -30.69 6.05 -6.29
N LYS A 635 -30.19 7.19 -5.78
CA LYS A 635 -28.90 7.36 -5.08
C LYS A 635 -29.04 7.41 -3.55
N GLU A 636 -30.24 7.24 -3.00
CA GLU A 636 -30.43 7.31 -1.53
C GLU A 636 -29.97 6.01 -0.87
N ASN A 637 -29.20 6.11 0.21
CA ASN A 637 -28.80 4.97 1.02
C ASN A 637 -30.02 4.19 1.53
N LYS A 638 -29.90 2.86 1.59
CA LYS A 638 -30.96 1.97 2.05
C LYS A 638 -30.52 1.33 3.35
N THR A 639 -31.43 1.28 4.32
CA THR A 639 -31.15 0.76 5.65
C THR A 639 -31.97 -0.48 5.97
N PHE A 640 -31.43 -1.34 6.83
CA PHE A 640 -32.17 -2.43 7.45
C PHE A 640 -31.81 -2.53 8.94
N ASN A 641 -32.75 -3.01 9.74
CA ASN A 641 -32.55 -3.17 11.18
C ASN A 641 -32.28 -4.64 11.51
N ILE A 642 -31.26 -4.89 12.32
CA ILE A 642 -31.02 -6.17 12.99
C ILE A 642 -31.53 -6.02 14.44
N PRO A 643 -32.61 -6.71 14.84
CA PRO A 643 -33.08 -6.65 16.22
C PRO A 643 -32.05 -7.25 17.18
N ILE A 644 -31.69 -6.52 18.23
CA ILE A 644 -30.79 -6.98 19.29
C ILE A 644 -31.64 -7.49 20.46
N LEU A 645 -31.18 -8.54 21.13
CA LEU A 645 -31.87 -9.18 22.23
C LEU A 645 -31.11 -8.88 23.53
N ASP A 646 -31.52 -7.80 24.20
CA ASP A 646 -31.14 -7.43 25.57
C ASP A 646 -31.53 -8.55 26.54
N ASP A 647 -30.60 -9.00 27.41
CA ASP A 647 -30.91 -9.93 28.50
C ASP A 647 -30.67 -9.34 29.91
N THR A 648 -29.96 -10.04 30.82
CA THR A 648 -29.65 -9.58 32.18
C THR A 648 -28.35 -10.22 32.73
N VAL A 649 -27.52 -10.80 31.86
CA VAL A 649 -26.38 -11.65 32.20
C VAL A 649 -25.14 -11.11 31.52
N PHE A 650 -24.16 -10.67 32.31
CA PHE A 650 -22.87 -10.30 31.73
C PHE A 650 -22.19 -11.52 31.10
N ASP A 651 -22.05 -11.51 29.79
CA ASP A 651 -21.24 -12.44 28.99
C ASP A 651 -20.31 -11.74 27.98
N GLY A 652 -20.32 -10.42 27.97
CA GLY A 652 -19.33 -9.54 27.36
C GLY A 652 -19.59 -9.22 25.89
N LYS A 653 -18.64 -8.49 25.31
CA LYS A 653 -18.75 -7.99 23.93
C LYS A 653 -18.88 -9.14 22.92
N LYS A 654 -20.08 -9.29 22.36
CA LYS A 654 -20.39 -10.23 21.28
C LYS A 654 -20.26 -9.57 19.91
N THR A 655 -20.17 -10.39 18.86
CA THR A 655 -19.99 -9.93 17.47
C THR A 655 -20.79 -10.79 16.48
N LEU A 656 -21.31 -10.16 15.44
CA LEU A 656 -21.91 -10.84 14.28
C LEU A 656 -21.37 -10.20 12.99
N THR A 657 -21.41 -10.94 11.89
CA THR A 657 -21.02 -10.42 10.57
C THR A 657 -22.26 -10.13 9.75
N VAL A 658 -22.31 -8.94 9.14
CA VAL A 658 -23.22 -8.60 8.05
C VAL A 658 -22.51 -8.91 6.73
N VAL A 659 -23.19 -9.62 5.83
CA VAL A 659 -22.68 -9.95 4.50
C VAL A 659 -23.68 -9.46 3.44
N LEU A 660 -23.16 -8.74 2.45
CA LEU A 660 -23.84 -8.45 1.19
C LEU A 660 -23.57 -9.57 0.18
N SER A 661 -24.55 -9.86 -0.67
CA SER A 661 -24.47 -10.96 -1.64
C SER A 661 -25.45 -10.77 -2.80
N ASN A 662 -25.30 -11.57 -3.85
CA ASN A 662 -26.20 -11.61 -5.01
C ASN A 662 -26.55 -10.21 -5.58
N PRO A 663 -25.57 -9.33 -5.89
CA PRO A 663 -25.90 -8.07 -6.54
C PRO A 663 -26.57 -8.35 -7.91
N THR A 664 -27.62 -7.60 -8.22
CA THR A 664 -28.39 -7.76 -9.48
C THR A 664 -28.46 -6.46 -10.26
N GLY A 665 -28.87 -6.56 -11.53
CA GLY A 665 -29.03 -5.39 -12.42
C GLY A 665 -27.74 -4.87 -13.04
N GLY A 666 -26.61 -5.56 -12.84
CA GLY A 666 -25.28 -5.17 -13.34
C GLY A 666 -24.37 -4.56 -12.27
N ALA A 667 -24.91 -4.25 -11.09
CA ALA A 667 -24.13 -3.75 -9.96
C ALA A 667 -23.13 -4.79 -9.43
N THR A 668 -22.06 -4.31 -8.80
CA THR A 668 -20.99 -5.14 -8.22
C THR A 668 -20.90 -4.99 -6.70
N LEU A 669 -20.05 -5.81 -6.08
CA LEU A 669 -19.62 -5.70 -4.69
C LEU A 669 -18.14 -5.34 -4.67
N ASN A 670 -17.73 -4.47 -3.73
CA ASN A 670 -16.34 -4.06 -3.53
C ASN A 670 -15.70 -4.81 -2.34
N GLU A 671 -14.51 -4.38 -1.90
CA GLU A 671 -13.80 -4.98 -0.76
C GLU A 671 -14.53 -4.84 0.60
N GLU A 672 -15.58 -4.02 0.68
CA GLU A 672 -16.39 -3.77 1.88
C GLU A 672 -17.73 -4.54 1.89
N GLU A 673 -17.84 -5.64 1.14
CA GLU A 673 -19.03 -6.51 1.09
C GLU A 673 -19.41 -7.17 2.43
N GLN A 674 -18.54 -7.11 3.45
CA GLN A 674 -18.78 -7.67 4.78
C GLN A 674 -18.36 -6.70 5.88
N SER A 675 -19.17 -6.58 6.94
CA SER A 675 -18.88 -5.74 8.10
C SER A 675 -19.14 -6.47 9.41
N LEU A 676 -18.25 -6.25 10.39
CA LEU A 676 -18.35 -6.81 11.73
C LEU A 676 -19.13 -5.84 12.63
N VAL A 677 -20.26 -6.30 13.16
CA VAL A 677 -21.11 -5.55 14.08
C VAL A 677 -20.87 -6.07 15.50
N ALA A 678 -20.47 -5.19 16.42
CA ALA A 678 -20.39 -5.54 17.84
C ALA A 678 -21.72 -5.31 18.55
N ILE A 679 -22.07 -6.24 19.43
CA ILE A 679 -23.05 -6.02 20.50
C ILE A 679 -22.22 -5.88 21.78
N ALA A 680 -22.24 -4.68 22.35
CA ALA A 680 -21.74 -4.45 23.70
C ALA A 680 -22.83 -4.82 24.69
N ASP A 681 -22.43 -5.67 25.61
CA ASP A 681 -23.13 -5.98 26.85
C ASP A 681 -23.28 -4.69 27.69
N ASN A 682 -24.46 -4.47 28.27
CA ASN A 682 -24.73 -3.35 29.19
C ASN A 682 -24.84 -3.75 30.65
N GLU A 683 -24.72 -5.04 30.94
CA GLU A 683 -24.24 -5.46 32.23
C GLU A 683 -22.73 -5.15 32.33
N TYR A 684 -22.18 -5.17 33.54
CA TYR A 684 -20.78 -4.81 33.77
C TYR A 684 -20.02 -5.94 34.46
N SER A 685 -19.01 -6.53 33.80
CA SER A 685 -18.05 -7.36 34.54
C SER A 685 -17.20 -6.50 35.47
N LEU A 686 -17.54 -6.54 36.76
CA LEU A 686 -16.66 -6.08 37.83
C LEU A 686 -15.56 -7.12 38.10
N GLY A 687 -14.72 -7.37 37.08
CA GLY A 687 -13.51 -8.19 37.18
C GLY A 687 -12.37 -7.40 37.81
N ILE A 688 -11.88 -7.83 38.97
CA ILE A 688 -10.73 -7.18 39.62
C ILE A 688 -9.44 -7.54 38.88
N ALA A 689 -8.78 -6.52 38.33
CA ALA A 689 -7.33 -6.51 38.17
C ALA A 689 -6.69 -5.65 39.28
N ASP A 690 -5.46 -6.01 39.66
CA ASP A 690 -4.54 -5.48 40.70
C ASP A 690 -4.75 -4.01 41.18
N GLY A 691 -5.15 -3.08 40.31
CA GLY A 691 -5.24 -1.63 40.60
C GLY A 691 -6.48 -1.11 41.33
N SER A 692 -7.38 -1.96 41.85
CA SER A 692 -8.69 -1.51 42.39
C SER A 692 -8.65 -0.56 43.60
N PHE A 693 -7.48 -0.40 44.24
CA PHE A 693 -7.29 0.51 45.37
C PHE A 693 -6.66 1.87 45.00
N GLU A 694 -6.11 2.04 43.79
CA GLU A 694 -5.06 3.04 43.52
C GLU A 694 -5.51 4.42 43.00
N PHE A 695 -6.81 4.66 42.75
CA PHE A 695 -7.27 5.91 42.13
C PHE A 695 -8.36 6.65 42.91
N GLY A 696 -7.97 7.77 43.54
CA GLY A 696 -8.89 8.77 44.10
C GLY A 696 -9.23 9.89 43.10
N GLN A 697 -10.17 9.66 42.18
CA GLN A 697 -10.82 10.74 41.40
C GLN A 697 -12.36 10.62 41.43
N PRO A 698 -13.12 11.73 41.29
CA PRO A 698 -14.56 11.75 41.61
C PRO A 698 -15.51 11.44 40.44
N ASP A 699 -15.00 11.35 39.21
CA ASP A 699 -15.80 11.47 37.98
C ASP A 699 -15.77 10.21 37.07
N LEU A 700 -15.60 9.01 37.64
CA LEU A 700 -15.74 7.72 36.94
C LEU A 700 -16.62 6.74 37.73
N PRO A 701 -17.58 6.02 37.09
CA PRO A 701 -18.30 4.92 37.71
C PRO A 701 -17.48 3.62 37.63
N GLN A 702 -16.55 3.45 38.56
CA GLN A 702 -15.87 2.18 38.85
C GLN A 702 -16.12 1.86 40.34
N PRO A 703 -16.04 0.59 40.80
CA PRO A 703 -16.70 0.16 42.04
C PRO A 703 -16.05 0.76 43.29
N PHE A 704 -16.56 1.90 43.75
CA PHE A 704 -16.14 2.50 45.01
C PHE A 704 -16.40 1.53 46.17
N TRP A 705 -15.34 1.02 46.78
CA TRP A 705 -15.38 0.42 48.11
C TRP A 705 -16.10 1.37 49.07
N ASN A 706 -17.34 1.05 49.42
CA ASN A 706 -18.11 1.89 50.32
C ASN A 706 -17.65 1.56 51.73
N SER A 707 -17.07 2.53 52.43
CA SER A 707 -16.48 2.30 53.75
C SER A 707 -16.90 3.36 54.74
N GLY A 708 -16.95 2.97 56.01
CA GLY A 708 -17.39 3.88 57.06
C GLY A 708 -17.08 3.40 58.46
N ILE A 709 -16.84 4.37 59.33
CA ILE A 709 -16.69 4.20 60.78
C ILE A 709 -17.95 4.71 61.44
N THR A 710 -18.63 3.87 62.23
CA THR A 710 -19.88 4.25 62.91
C THR A 710 -19.66 5.39 63.93
N GLY A 711 -19.92 6.62 63.51
CA GLY A 711 -19.79 7.84 64.33
C GLY A 711 -18.79 8.88 63.83
N LEU A 712 -18.01 8.58 62.79
CA LEU A 712 -17.06 9.52 62.15
C LEU A 712 -17.28 9.56 60.63
N ARG A 713 -16.95 10.68 59.98
CA ARG A 713 -16.97 10.81 58.49
C ARG A 713 -15.60 10.46 57.91
N GLU A 714 -15.07 9.30 58.27
CA GLU A 714 -13.75 8.83 57.85
C GLU A 714 -13.86 7.45 57.18
N SER A 715 -13.03 7.26 56.15
CA SER A 715 -12.94 6.05 55.31
C SER A 715 -12.11 4.96 56.00
N ALA A 716 -12.44 3.69 55.78
CA ALA A 716 -11.60 2.56 56.19
C ALA A 716 -10.51 2.20 55.14
N ILE A 717 -10.56 2.80 53.95
CA ILE A 717 -9.50 2.74 52.94
C ILE A 717 -8.49 3.84 53.24
N PHE A 718 -7.20 3.51 53.28
CA PHE A 718 -6.13 4.41 53.70
C PHE A 718 -4.91 4.33 52.78
N ALA A 719 -4.38 5.49 52.38
CA ALA A 719 -3.14 5.59 51.61
C ALA A 719 -1.91 5.50 52.53
N ASN A 720 -1.15 4.40 52.47
CA ASN A 720 0.12 4.24 53.16
C ASN A 720 1.06 3.21 52.47
N PRO A 721 1.86 3.63 51.47
CA PRO A 721 2.81 2.76 50.75
C PRO A 721 3.96 2.17 51.61
N ARG A 722 3.96 2.36 52.94
CA ARG A 722 4.85 1.66 53.88
C ARG A 722 4.18 0.50 54.61
N LEU A 723 2.86 0.39 54.55
CA LEU A 723 2.07 -0.64 55.22
C LEU A 723 1.33 -1.55 54.23
N ALA A 724 0.96 -1.03 53.05
CA ALA A 724 0.45 -1.82 51.94
C ALA A 724 1.48 -2.88 51.48
N ARG A 725 0.99 -3.99 50.94
CA ARG A 725 1.74 -5.11 50.35
C ARG A 725 2.13 -4.80 48.91
N THR A 726 1.20 -4.22 48.15
CA THR A 726 1.42 -3.61 46.82
C THR A 726 0.79 -2.21 46.79
N GLY A 727 1.03 -1.40 45.75
CA GLY A 727 0.40 -0.08 45.61
C GLY A 727 0.69 0.96 46.72
N GLU A 728 -0.16 1.98 46.78
CA GLU A 728 -0.19 3.02 47.80
C GLU A 728 -1.36 2.86 48.81
N HIS A 729 -2.44 2.16 48.47
CA HIS A 729 -3.69 2.11 49.25
C HIS A 729 -4.04 0.71 49.79
N MET A 730 -4.77 0.67 50.91
CA MET A 730 -5.17 -0.59 51.57
C MET A 730 -6.43 -0.43 52.43
N ILE A 731 -7.09 -1.53 52.79
CA ILE A 731 -8.15 -1.53 53.83
C ILE A 731 -7.49 -1.62 55.22
N PHE A 732 -7.83 -0.68 56.10
CA PHE A 732 -7.24 -0.52 57.43
C PHE A 732 -8.30 -0.37 58.52
N PHE A 733 -8.27 -1.27 59.51
CA PHE A 733 -9.05 -1.14 60.74
C PHE A 733 -8.11 -1.00 61.94
N GLY A 734 -8.06 0.19 62.56
CA GLY A 734 -7.27 0.44 63.77
C GLY A 734 -7.15 1.92 64.15
N GLY A 735 -6.69 2.21 65.37
CA GLY A 735 -6.27 3.57 65.77
C GLY A 735 -7.34 4.55 66.30
N ILE A 736 -8.61 4.15 66.38
CA ILE A 736 -9.74 5.04 66.70
C ILE A 736 -10.06 4.99 68.21
N PRO A 737 -10.10 6.11 68.95
CA PRO A 737 -10.19 6.12 70.42
C PRO A 737 -11.62 5.97 71.00
N LEU A 738 -12.54 5.30 70.30
CA LEU A 738 -13.94 5.10 70.69
C LEU A 738 -14.41 3.70 70.27
N PRO A 739 -15.41 3.10 70.96
CA PRO A 739 -16.02 1.85 70.50
C PRO A 739 -16.85 2.12 69.24
N THR A 740 -16.26 1.82 68.08
CA THR A 740 -16.85 2.04 66.76
C THR A 740 -16.66 0.79 65.90
N ALA A 741 -17.74 0.31 65.30
CA ALA A 741 -17.66 -0.67 64.22
C ALA A 741 -17.22 0.02 62.93
N ALA A 742 -16.35 -0.64 62.17
CA ALA A 742 -15.87 -0.18 60.87
C ALA A 742 -16.11 -1.26 59.81
N PHE A 743 -16.38 -0.83 58.57
CA PHE A 743 -16.61 -1.74 57.46
C PHE A 743 -16.02 -1.22 56.14
N ALA A 744 -15.78 -2.16 55.23
CA ALA A 744 -15.58 -1.92 53.81
C ALA A 744 -16.42 -2.95 53.04
N ILE A 745 -17.30 -2.49 52.15
CA ILE A 745 -18.14 -3.33 51.30
C ILE A 745 -17.88 -2.99 49.83
N GLN A 746 -17.83 -4.02 48.98
CA GLN A 746 -17.82 -3.88 47.53
C GLN A 746 -18.71 -4.97 46.94
N SER A 747 -19.53 -4.60 45.96
CA SER A 747 -20.37 -5.53 45.22
C SER A 747 -19.61 -6.02 43.99
N PHE A 748 -19.59 -7.33 43.76
CA PHE A 748 -18.92 -7.98 42.63
C PHE A 748 -19.91 -8.80 41.83
N ILE A 749 -19.84 -8.77 40.50
CA ILE A 749 -20.37 -9.92 39.75
C ILE A 749 -19.39 -11.07 39.96
N MET A 750 -19.90 -12.25 40.32
CA MET A 750 -19.07 -13.46 40.43
C MET A 750 -19.34 -14.37 39.22
N PRO A 751 -18.43 -14.42 38.23
CA PRO A 751 -18.60 -15.23 37.02
C PRO A 751 -18.87 -16.71 37.33
N LEU A 752 -19.58 -17.39 36.42
CA LEU A 752 -20.05 -18.77 36.58
C LEU A 752 -18.94 -19.80 36.92
N GLU A 753 -17.70 -19.52 36.53
CA GLU A 753 -16.53 -20.38 36.78
C GLU A 753 -15.71 -19.97 38.02
N SER A 754 -16.20 -19.05 38.85
CA SER A 754 -15.51 -18.55 40.05
C SER A 754 -15.32 -19.65 41.10
N THR A 755 -14.09 -19.79 41.59
CA THR A 755 -13.70 -20.85 42.53
C THR A 755 -13.26 -20.33 43.89
N LYS A 756 -12.50 -19.23 43.95
CA LYS A 756 -11.95 -18.65 45.19
C LYS A 756 -12.08 -17.13 45.25
N LEU A 757 -12.31 -16.62 46.45
CA LEU A 757 -12.04 -15.23 46.85
C LEU A 757 -10.74 -15.24 47.65
N ASN A 758 -9.72 -14.56 47.14
CA ASN A 758 -8.40 -14.45 47.74
C ASN A 758 -8.20 -13.03 48.29
N PHE A 759 -7.47 -12.90 49.40
CA PHE A 759 -6.99 -11.60 49.92
C PHE A 759 -5.81 -11.79 50.88
N TRP A 760 -4.94 -10.79 51.01
CA TRP A 760 -3.82 -10.80 51.94
C TRP A 760 -4.16 -10.11 53.25
N LEU A 761 -4.08 -10.85 54.36
CA LEU A 761 -4.40 -10.38 55.71
C LEU A 761 -3.12 -10.25 56.56
N LYS A 762 -2.96 -9.11 57.24
CA LYS A 762 -1.95 -8.90 58.29
C LYS A 762 -2.56 -8.24 59.53
N ILE A 763 -2.23 -8.77 60.71
CA ILE A 763 -2.64 -8.27 62.02
C ILE A 763 -1.38 -8.15 62.91
N PRO A 764 -0.73 -6.98 62.98
CA PRO A 764 0.45 -6.78 63.80
C PRO A 764 0.16 -6.98 65.30
N PRO A 765 1.12 -7.54 66.09
CA PRO A 765 0.92 -7.75 67.51
C PRO A 765 0.76 -6.42 68.27
N PRO A 766 -0.23 -6.30 69.19
CA PRO A 766 -0.54 -5.04 69.85
C PRO A 766 0.46 -4.70 70.97
N ALA A 767 0.66 -3.40 71.21
CA ALA A 767 1.63 -2.90 72.17
C ALA A 767 1.38 -3.28 73.65
N SER A 768 0.17 -3.73 74.02
CA SER A 768 -0.19 -4.10 75.40
C SER A 768 -0.50 -5.59 75.63
N GLY A 769 -0.53 -6.42 74.58
CA GLY A 769 -0.73 -7.87 74.70
C GLY A 769 -2.17 -8.35 74.96
N SER A 770 -3.20 -7.50 74.76
CA SER A 770 -4.60 -7.94 74.67
C SER A 770 -5.20 -7.49 73.35
N LEU A 771 -5.90 -8.40 72.68
CA LEU A 771 -6.66 -8.18 71.46
C LEU A 771 -8.15 -8.36 71.80
N SER A 772 -8.99 -7.40 71.44
CA SER A 772 -10.44 -7.44 71.64
C SER A 772 -11.24 -7.56 70.34
N ASP A 773 -10.56 -7.44 69.21
CA ASP A 773 -11.20 -7.11 67.95
C ASP A 773 -11.41 -8.36 67.09
N ILE A 774 -12.51 -8.35 66.34
CA ILE A 774 -12.91 -9.44 65.44
C ILE A 774 -12.91 -8.88 64.02
N LEU A 775 -12.36 -9.61 63.05
CA LEU A 775 -12.63 -9.38 61.64
C LEU A 775 -13.54 -10.50 61.13
N THR A 776 -14.67 -10.11 60.55
CA THR A 776 -15.62 -11.00 59.86
C THR A 776 -15.66 -10.62 58.38
N VAL A 777 -15.55 -11.62 57.51
CA VAL A 777 -15.77 -11.49 56.06
C VAL A 777 -17.06 -12.20 55.71
N MET A 778 -17.97 -11.49 55.06
CA MET A 778 -19.26 -11.99 54.62
C MET A 778 -19.42 -11.87 53.10
N ILE A 779 -20.26 -12.72 52.53
CA ILE A 779 -20.74 -12.64 51.15
C ILE A 779 -22.27 -12.66 51.23
N ASP A 780 -22.95 -11.66 50.69
CA ASP A 780 -24.41 -11.46 50.84
C ASP A 780 -24.88 -11.55 52.29
N SER A 781 -24.16 -10.92 53.21
CA SER A 781 -24.39 -11.00 54.67
C SER A 781 -24.30 -12.41 55.30
N HIS A 782 -23.75 -13.41 54.60
CA HIS A 782 -23.42 -14.73 55.15
C HIS A 782 -21.94 -14.80 55.54
N GLU A 783 -21.63 -15.22 56.77
CA GLU A 783 -20.24 -15.32 57.26
C GLU A 783 -19.44 -16.44 56.57
N HIS A 784 -18.28 -16.10 56.00
CA HIS A 784 -17.34 -17.06 55.38
C HIS A 784 -16.00 -17.16 56.08
N PHE A 785 -15.56 -16.08 56.72
CA PHE A 785 -14.32 -16.05 57.49
C PHE A 785 -14.51 -15.20 58.75
N VAL A 786 -14.07 -15.71 59.89
CA VAL A 786 -14.04 -14.98 61.16
C VAL A 786 -12.69 -15.22 61.81
N ILE A 787 -12.00 -14.15 62.18
CA ILE A 787 -10.78 -14.22 62.98
C ILE A 787 -10.94 -13.46 64.29
N THR A 788 -10.61 -14.16 65.37
CA THR A 788 -10.67 -13.71 66.75
C THR A 788 -9.27 -13.47 67.32
N SER A 789 -9.23 -12.76 68.44
CA SER A 789 -8.03 -12.32 69.16
C SER A 789 -7.02 -13.43 69.49
N ASP A 790 -7.47 -14.67 69.71
CA ASP A 790 -6.62 -15.83 70.00
C ASP A 790 -5.84 -16.35 68.78
N LYS A 791 -6.27 -16.02 67.56
CA LYS A 791 -5.66 -16.46 66.29
C LYS A 791 -4.89 -15.39 65.54
N ALA A 792 -5.02 -14.12 65.90
CA ALA A 792 -4.35 -13.00 65.23
C ALA A 792 -2.82 -13.17 65.13
N ALA A 793 -2.19 -13.84 66.09
CA ALA A 793 -0.75 -14.14 66.06
C ALA A 793 -0.32 -14.99 64.85
N GLU A 794 -1.23 -15.72 64.22
CA GLU A 794 -0.97 -16.45 62.97
C GLU A 794 -0.77 -15.49 61.78
N TYR A 795 -1.26 -14.25 61.86
CA TYR A 795 -1.24 -13.24 60.79
C TYR A 795 -0.34 -12.04 61.12
N ALA A 796 0.68 -12.23 61.99
CA ALA A 796 1.64 -11.18 62.35
C ALA A 796 2.37 -10.56 61.13
N ASP A 797 2.46 -11.32 60.04
CA ASP A 797 2.85 -10.89 58.69
C ASP A 797 1.78 -11.28 57.67
N TYR A 798 1.82 -10.65 56.49
CA TYR A 798 0.86 -10.87 55.41
C TYR A 798 0.75 -12.34 55.02
N LYS A 799 -0.46 -12.87 55.07
CA LYS A 799 -0.80 -14.20 54.58
C LYS A 799 -2.03 -14.16 53.69
N LEU A 800 -1.98 -14.93 52.61
CA LEU A 800 -3.10 -15.18 51.73
C LEU A 800 -4.19 -15.98 52.47
N VAL A 801 -5.38 -15.42 52.53
CA VAL A 801 -6.63 -16.10 52.86
C VAL A 801 -7.33 -16.43 51.55
N SER A 802 -7.88 -17.65 51.43
CA SER A 802 -8.56 -18.13 50.22
C SER A 802 -9.86 -18.82 50.61
N LEU A 803 -10.99 -18.20 50.27
CA LEU A 803 -12.34 -18.64 50.61
C LEU A 803 -12.99 -19.33 49.41
N ASP A 804 -13.80 -20.37 49.63
CA ASP A 804 -14.51 -21.08 48.54
C ASP A 804 -15.82 -20.37 48.20
N ILE A 805 -15.91 -19.82 46.99
CA ILE A 805 -17.05 -19.00 46.55
C ILE A 805 -17.89 -19.65 45.46
N ARG A 806 -17.69 -20.94 45.16
CA ARG A 806 -18.44 -21.65 44.10
C ARG A 806 -19.96 -21.66 44.29
N ALA A 807 -20.44 -21.43 45.51
CA ALA A 807 -21.87 -21.30 45.80
C ALA A 807 -22.47 -19.94 45.36
N TYR A 808 -21.61 -18.98 45.00
CA TYR A 808 -21.91 -17.62 44.54
C TYR A 808 -21.41 -17.41 43.10
N ALA A 809 -20.89 -18.45 42.44
CA ALA A 809 -20.48 -18.41 41.04
C ALA A 809 -21.71 -18.57 40.13
N ASP A 810 -22.65 -17.61 40.19
CA ASP A 810 -23.94 -17.68 39.51
C ASP A 810 -24.11 -16.61 38.41
N GLY A 811 -23.07 -15.83 38.13
CA GLY A 811 -23.08 -14.73 37.16
C GLY A 811 -23.77 -13.46 37.66
N ARG A 812 -24.13 -13.38 38.94
CA ARG A 812 -24.88 -12.24 39.52
C ARG A 812 -24.00 -11.41 40.46
N LEU A 813 -24.53 -10.24 40.81
CA LEU A 813 -23.94 -9.32 41.78
C LEU A 813 -24.10 -9.85 43.21
N HIS A 814 -22.98 -9.92 43.95
CA HIS A 814 -22.86 -10.34 45.33
C HIS A 814 -22.08 -9.31 46.16
N ASP A 815 -22.51 -9.05 47.38
CA ASP A 815 -21.88 -8.10 48.30
C ASP A 815 -20.79 -8.79 49.14
N VAL A 816 -19.51 -8.46 48.90
CA VAL A 816 -18.41 -8.87 49.79
C VAL A 816 -18.16 -7.80 50.84
N PHE A 817 -18.19 -8.22 52.10
CA PHE A 817 -18.24 -7.33 53.25
C PHE A 817 -17.12 -7.67 54.24
N PHE A 818 -16.16 -6.75 54.42
CA PHE A 818 -15.18 -6.80 55.49
C PHE A 818 -15.69 -5.97 56.68
N TYR A 819 -15.91 -6.62 57.83
CA TYR A 819 -16.45 -6.01 59.05
C TYR A 819 -15.50 -6.16 60.23
N SER A 820 -15.33 -5.11 61.04
CA SER A 820 -14.65 -5.23 62.32
C SER A 820 -15.33 -4.44 63.44
N GLU A 821 -15.52 -5.09 64.59
CA GLU A 821 -15.90 -4.46 65.85
C GLU A 821 -14.67 -4.26 66.73
N VAL A 822 -14.33 -2.98 66.99
CA VAL A 822 -13.25 -2.62 67.92
C VAL A 822 -13.83 -2.37 69.30
N TYR A 823 -13.57 -3.30 70.24
CA TYR A 823 -14.19 -3.33 71.56
C TYR A 823 -13.18 -3.02 72.69
N GLY A 824 -12.69 -1.79 72.76
CA GLY A 824 -11.70 -1.41 73.77
C GLY A 824 -11.63 0.09 74.07
N HIS A 825 -11.38 0.44 75.33
CA HIS A 825 -11.13 1.82 75.78
C HIS A 825 -9.65 2.08 76.14
N ASP A 826 -8.77 1.11 75.86
CA ASP A 826 -7.33 1.18 76.14
C ASP A 826 -6.55 1.57 74.88
N ASN A 827 -5.53 2.42 75.03
CA ASN A 827 -4.72 3.00 73.95
C ASN A 827 -3.74 2.01 73.28
N ALA A 828 -4.11 0.74 73.17
CA ALA A 828 -3.32 -0.32 72.56
C ALA A 828 -3.93 -0.67 71.20
N THR A 829 -3.46 0.03 70.17
CA THR A 829 -4.00 -0.06 68.82
C THR A 829 -3.66 -1.41 68.17
N THR A 830 -4.63 -2.33 68.11
CA THR A 830 -4.65 -3.34 67.04
C THR A 830 -4.68 -2.64 65.69
N ALA A 831 -4.04 -3.25 64.70
CA ALA A 831 -4.21 -2.90 63.30
C ALA A 831 -4.63 -4.17 62.55
N ILE A 832 -5.63 -4.06 61.69
CA ILE A 832 -6.00 -5.09 60.72
C ILE A 832 -5.80 -4.48 59.34
N LEU A 833 -4.99 -5.14 58.53
CA LEU A 833 -4.51 -4.70 57.23
C LEU A 833 -4.97 -5.75 56.20
N ILE A 834 -5.74 -5.33 55.20
CA ILE A 834 -6.22 -6.21 54.13
C ILE A 834 -5.83 -5.60 52.78
N ASP A 835 -5.29 -6.43 51.90
CA ASP A 835 -4.70 -6.04 50.63
C ASP A 835 -4.90 -7.11 49.53
N ASP A 836 -4.72 -6.72 48.27
CA ASP A 836 -4.87 -7.52 47.04
C ASP A 836 -6.05 -8.53 47.09
N VAL A 837 -7.27 -8.01 47.09
CA VAL A 837 -8.51 -8.82 47.04
C VAL A 837 -8.79 -9.22 45.58
N GLU A 838 -8.90 -10.52 45.28
CA GLU A 838 -9.09 -11.04 43.91
C GLU A 838 -10.11 -12.22 43.85
N ILE A 839 -10.74 -12.43 42.69
CA ILE A 839 -11.60 -13.58 42.39
C ILE A 839 -10.90 -14.50 41.38
N VAL A 840 -10.85 -15.81 41.66
CA VAL A 840 -10.12 -16.82 40.85
C VAL A 840 -11.09 -17.72 40.09
N GLN A 841 -11.03 -17.74 38.76
CA GLN A 841 -11.88 -18.55 37.87
C GLN A 841 -11.23 -19.91 37.48
N GLN A 842 -11.83 -20.65 36.55
CA GLN A 842 -11.42 -22.01 36.17
C GLN A 842 -11.14 -22.16 34.65
N ASP A 843 -9.95 -22.62 34.27
CA ASP A 843 -9.48 -22.54 32.88
C ASP A 843 -10.04 -23.63 31.94
N ALA A 844 -10.88 -23.23 30.98
CA ALA A 844 -11.34 -24.07 29.88
C ALA A 844 -10.27 -24.27 28.78
N GLY A 845 -9.43 -23.26 28.53
CA GLY A 845 -8.19 -23.34 27.75
C GLY A 845 -8.24 -22.71 26.35
N LEU A 846 -7.05 -22.37 25.85
CA LEU A 846 -6.81 -21.79 24.52
C LEU A 846 -6.65 -22.91 23.47
N LEU A 847 -7.31 -22.77 22.32
CA LEU A 847 -7.13 -23.61 21.15
C LEU A 847 -6.27 -22.89 20.11
N GLN A 848 -5.20 -23.55 19.66
CA GLN A 848 -4.29 -23.02 18.64
C GLN A 848 -3.67 -24.14 17.81
N PHE A 849 -3.22 -23.83 16.60
CA PHE A 849 -2.38 -24.75 15.84
C PHE A 849 -1.07 -25.06 16.57
N ALA A 850 -0.50 -26.23 16.26
CA ALA A 850 0.78 -26.64 16.80
C ALA A 850 1.97 -25.86 16.23
N GLN A 851 1.80 -25.36 15.00
CA GLN A 851 2.70 -24.55 14.18
C GLN A 851 1.81 -23.53 13.43
N THR A 852 2.30 -22.33 13.14
CA THR A 852 1.58 -21.31 12.34
C THR A 852 1.96 -21.35 10.87
N GLU A 853 3.07 -22.03 10.53
CA GLU A 853 3.52 -22.27 9.17
C GLU A 853 3.71 -23.79 8.99
N TYR A 854 3.20 -24.28 7.87
CA TYR A 854 3.35 -25.66 7.42
C TYR A 854 3.99 -25.67 6.04
N THR A 855 4.77 -26.72 5.78
CA THR A 855 5.46 -26.89 4.50
C THR A 855 5.28 -28.34 4.06
N VAL A 856 4.85 -28.54 2.82
CA VAL A 856 4.47 -29.85 2.29
C VAL A 856 4.90 -29.96 0.83
N ASN A 857 5.54 -31.05 0.44
CA ASN A 857 5.84 -31.32 -0.97
C ASN A 857 4.55 -31.65 -1.72
N GLU A 858 4.41 -31.23 -2.98
CA GLU A 858 3.20 -31.51 -3.78
C GLU A 858 2.87 -33.01 -3.86
N ASN A 859 3.89 -33.88 -4.00
CA ASN A 859 3.72 -35.33 -4.00
C ASN A 859 3.34 -35.98 -2.66
N SER A 860 3.30 -35.21 -1.57
CA SER A 860 2.93 -35.73 -0.24
C SER A 860 1.47 -36.22 -0.21
N GLY A 861 0.62 -35.70 -1.09
CA GLY A 861 -0.80 -36.01 -1.23
C GLY A 861 -1.70 -35.55 -0.07
N LEU A 862 -1.15 -35.35 1.14
CA LEU A 862 -1.84 -34.84 2.33
C LEU A 862 -0.88 -34.00 3.19
N VAL A 863 -1.33 -32.83 3.66
CA VAL A 863 -0.73 -32.12 4.81
C VAL A 863 -1.55 -32.42 6.07
N THR A 864 -0.89 -32.61 7.23
CA THR A 864 -1.54 -32.91 8.52
C THR A 864 -1.37 -31.75 9.49
N PHE A 865 -2.49 -31.24 10.01
CA PHE A 865 -2.53 -30.21 11.04
C PHE A 865 -2.68 -30.85 12.41
N GLU A 866 -2.03 -30.26 13.42
CA GLU A 866 -2.25 -30.57 14.82
C GLU A 866 -2.81 -29.31 15.52
N VAL A 867 -3.89 -29.45 16.28
CA VAL A 867 -4.44 -28.39 17.14
C VAL A 867 -4.24 -28.78 18.60
N LYS A 868 -3.72 -27.85 19.40
CA LYS A 868 -3.40 -28.00 20.82
C LYS A 868 -4.45 -27.29 21.67
N ARG A 869 -4.88 -27.94 22.76
CA ARG A 869 -5.53 -27.28 23.90
C ARG A 869 -4.46 -26.92 24.93
N LEU A 870 -4.29 -25.64 25.20
CA LEU A 870 -3.31 -25.09 26.14
C LEU A 870 -4.01 -24.37 27.29
N LEU A 871 -3.30 -24.14 28.39
CA LEU A 871 -3.71 -23.33 29.55
C LEU A 871 -5.00 -23.78 30.30
N GLY A 872 -5.75 -24.76 29.79
CA GLY A 872 -6.95 -25.29 30.42
C GLY A 872 -7.23 -26.74 30.02
N HIS A 873 -8.05 -27.42 30.82
CA HIS A 873 -8.30 -28.87 30.70
C HIS A 873 -9.69 -29.30 31.17
N ARG A 874 -10.58 -28.35 31.47
CA ARG A 874 -11.88 -28.58 32.12
C ARG A 874 -13.00 -28.14 31.18
N GLY A 875 -14.08 -28.90 31.12
CA GLY A 875 -15.15 -28.72 30.14
C GLY A 875 -14.87 -29.41 28.80
N GLN A 876 -15.94 -29.84 28.12
CA GLN A 876 -15.89 -30.31 26.74
C GLN A 876 -15.89 -29.10 25.81
N ILE A 877 -14.93 -29.07 24.88
CA ILE A 877 -14.75 -27.95 23.93
C ILE A 877 -14.70 -28.45 22.49
N THR A 878 -15.12 -27.62 21.54
CA THR A 878 -15.03 -27.90 20.09
C THR A 878 -14.47 -26.68 19.36
N VAL A 879 -13.98 -26.87 18.14
CA VAL A 879 -13.62 -25.78 17.21
C VAL A 879 -13.76 -26.27 15.78
N ASN A 880 -14.22 -25.41 14.89
CA ASN A 880 -14.25 -25.67 13.45
C ASN A 880 -12.91 -25.33 12.80
N TYR A 881 -12.65 -25.91 11.63
CA TYR A 881 -11.55 -25.52 10.76
C TYR A 881 -12.01 -25.42 9.31
N MET A 882 -11.36 -24.53 8.54
CA MET A 882 -11.63 -24.31 7.11
C MET A 882 -10.37 -23.85 6.37
N THR A 883 -10.18 -24.34 5.14
CA THR A 883 -9.15 -23.88 4.20
C THR A 883 -9.62 -22.69 3.34
N SER A 884 -8.71 -21.77 3.00
CA SER A 884 -8.95 -20.68 2.02
C SER A 884 -7.73 -20.43 1.13
N ASP A 885 -7.96 -19.98 -0.11
CA ASP A 885 -6.92 -19.70 -1.10
C ASP A 885 -5.93 -18.59 -0.64
N ASP A 886 -4.75 -18.58 -1.23
CA ASP A 886 -3.74 -17.51 -1.15
C ASP A 886 -3.06 -17.40 -2.53
N SER A 887 -1.91 -18.03 -2.79
CA SER A 887 -1.36 -18.19 -4.16
C SER A 887 -1.55 -19.58 -4.78
N ALA A 888 -2.06 -20.53 -3.98
CA ALA A 888 -2.54 -21.84 -4.39
C ALA A 888 -4.07 -21.82 -4.46
N HIS A 889 -4.64 -22.43 -5.51
CA HIS A 889 -6.07 -22.43 -5.77
C HIS A 889 -6.77 -23.73 -5.39
N ALA A 890 -7.91 -23.62 -4.71
CA ALA A 890 -8.74 -24.77 -4.37
C ALA A 890 -9.18 -25.56 -5.61
N SER A 891 -9.13 -26.89 -5.51
CA SER A 891 -9.37 -27.86 -6.58
C SER A 891 -8.32 -27.92 -7.70
N ILE A 892 -7.32 -27.04 -7.70
CA ILE A 892 -6.16 -27.11 -8.59
C ILE A 892 -4.95 -27.63 -7.80
N ASP A 893 -4.54 -26.89 -6.77
CA ASP A 893 -3.31 -27.16 -6.00
C ASP A 893 -3.58 -27.95 -4.70
N TYR A 894 -4.78 -27.83 -4.14
CA TYR A 894 -5.22 -28.57 -2.96
C TYR A 894 -6.74 -28.81 -2.97
N THR A 895 -7.23 -29.80 -2.24
CA THR A 895 -8.69 -30.01 -2.07
C THR A 895 -9.19 -29.25 -0.85
N PRO A 896 -10.22 -28.38 -0.96
CA PRO A 896 -10.72 -27.63 0.19
C PRO A 896 -11.38 -28.55 1.23
N VAL A 897 -11.12 -28.27 2.52
CA VAL A 897 -11.64 -29.08 3.63
C VAL A 897 -12.21 -28.19 4.74
N THR A 898 -13.37 -28.60 5.27
CA THR A 898 -14.00 -28.05 6.47
C THR A 898 -14.32 -29.17 7.46
N GLY A 899 -14.22 -28.90 8.76
CA GLY A 899 -14.67 -29.86 9.78
C GLY A 899 -14.67 -29.30 11.19
N THR A 900 -14.91 -30.17 12.17
CA THR A 900 -14.97 -29.82 13.60
C THR A 900 -14.07 -30.77 14.41
N LEU A 901 -13.24 -30.22 15.29
CA LEU A 901 -12.47 -30.97 16.29
C LEU A 901 -13.17 -30.90 17.65
N THR A 902 -13.01 -31.91 18.48
CA THR A 902 -13.66 -32.00 19.80
C THR A 902 -12.70 -32.54 20.86
N TRP A 903 -12.65 -31.89 22.02
CA TRP A 903 -11.97 -32.36 23.21
C TRP A 903 -13.01 -32.66 24.29
N PRO A 904 -13.13 -33.91 24.76
CA PRO A 904 -13.87 -34.23 25.97
C PRO A 904 -13.35 -33.46 27.21
N ASP A 905 -14.16 -33.39 28.26
CA ASP A 905 -13.72 -32.91 29.57
C ASP A 905 -12.48 -33.71 30.07
N GLY A 906 -11.50 -33.01 30.64
CA GLY A 906 -10.21 -33.57 31.02
C GLY A 906 -9.21 -33.80 29.88
N ASP A 907 -9.60 -33.67 28.61
CA ASP A 907 -8.72 -33.99 27.49
C ASP A 907 -7.89 -32.80 27.02
N THR A 908 -6.56 -32.94 27.09
CA THR A 908 -5.55 -31.99 26.61
C THR A 908 -4.69 -32.56 25.49
N ARG A 909 -5.04 -33.74 24.94
CA ARG A 909 -4.31 -34.33 23.81
C ARG A 909 -4.53 -33.49 22.57
N LYS A 910 -3.57 -33.48 21.65
CA LYS A 910 -3.73 -32.79 20.37
C LYS A 910 -4.81 -33.50 19.54
N GLN A 911 -5.61 -32.74 18.80
CA GLN A 911 -6.47 -33.26 17.74
C GLN A 911 -5.84 -32.97 16.38
N THR A 912 -6.14 -33.79 15.37
CA THR A 912 -5.56 -33.64 14.03
C THR A 912 -6.60 -33.73 12.92
N PHE A 913 -6.29 -33.13 11.79
CA PHE A 913 -7.02 -33.28 10.52
C PHE A 913 -6.04 -33.16 9.34
N THR A 914 -6.49 -33.52 8.14
CA THR A 914 -5.66 -33.53 6.93
C THR A 914 -6.32 -32.76 5.80
N VAL A 915 -5.52 -32.03 5.03
CA VAL A 915 -5.93 -31.40 3.76
C VAL A 915 -5.22 -32.10 2.61
N PRO A 916 -5.92 -32.60 1.57
CA PRO A 916 -5.29 -33.18 0.41
C PRO A 916 -4.57 -32.14 -0.45
N ILE A 917 -3.35 -32.47 -0.87
CA ILE A 917 -2.53 -31.69 -1.80
C ILE A 917 -2.59 -32.37 -3.16
N THR A 918 -2.68 -31.58 -4.23
CA THR A 918 -2.70 -32.10 -5.61
C THR A 918 -1.28 -32.21 -6.14
N ASP A 919 -0.80 -33.45 -6.25
CA ASP A 919 0.46 -33.79 -6.91
C ASP A 919 0.38 -33.49 -8.42
N ASN A 920 1.42 -32.87 -8.97
CA ASN A 920 1.56 -32.60 -10.40
C ASN A 920 2.99 -32.97 -10.85
N SER A 921 3.38 -32.67 -12.09
CA SER A 921 4.69 -33.07 -12.63
C SER A 921 5.38 -31.92 -13.38
N TYR A 922 5.22 -30.70 -12.88
CA TYR A 922 5.74 -29.47 -13.45
C TYR A 922 6.60 -28.73 -12.42
N TYR A 923 7.85 -28.44 -12.76
CA TYR A 923 8.75 -27.67 -11.89
C TYR A 923 8.35 -26.18 -11.85
N GLY A 924 7.74 -25.73 -10.75
CA GLY A 924 7.20 -24.38 -10.58
C GLY A 924 7.65 -23.66 -9.30
N LYS A 925 7.24 -22.40 -9.16
CA LYS A 925 7.43 -21.64 -7.91
C LYS A 925 6.53 -22.18 -6.79
N GLU A 926 7.02 -22.15 -5.56
CA GLU A 926 6.24 -22.52 -4.36
C GLU A 926 4.94 -21.69 -4.26
N LYS A 927 3.83 -22.35 -3.91
CA LYS A 927 2.52 -21.72 -3.75
C LYS A 927 2.02 -21.87 -2.31
N SER A 928 0.99 -21.11 -1.90
CA SER A 928 0.44 -21.22 -0.55
C SER A 928 -1.07 -21.10 -0.44
N PHE A 929 -1.63 -21.68 0.63
CA PHE A 929 -3.02 -21.49 1.07
C PHE A 929 -3.07 -21.33 2.60
N LYS A 930 -4.23 -20.98 3.15
CA LYS A 930 -4.42 -20.72 4.60
C LYS A 930 -5.43 -21.69 5.22
N VAL A 931 -5.30 -21.96 6.51
CA VAL A 931 -6.27 -22.74 7.29
C VAL A 931 -6.57 -22.06 8.62
N SER A 932 -7.85 -21.80 8.88
CA SER A 932 -8.31 -21.02 10.03
C SER A 932 -9.01 -21.91 11.05
N LEU A 933 -8.89 -21.58 12.35
CA LEU A 933 -9.74 -22.14 13.41
C LEU A 933 -10.88 -21.16 13.72
N LEU A 934 -12.11 -21.68 13.79
CA LEU A 934 -13.32 -20.87 13.85
C LEU A 934 -14.28 -21.42 14.93
N ASN A 935 -15.09 -20.55 15.52
CA ASN A 935 -16.22 -20.93 16.38
C ASN A 935 -15.85 -21.91 17.53
N PRO A 936 -14.91 -21.56 18.44
CA PRO A 936 -14.65 -22.38 19.61
C PRO A 936 -15.88 -22.43 20.54
N THR A 937 -16.11 -23.57 21.21
CA THR A 937 -17.26 -23.76 22.12
C THR A 937 -16.83 -24.24 23.49
N GLY A 938 -17.67 -24.04 24.51
CA GLY A 938 -17.45 -24.59 25.86
C GLY A 938 -16.44 -23.82 26.71
N GLY A 939 -16.33 -22.50 26.50
CA GLY A 939 -15.43 -21.61 27.23
C GLY A 939 -14.00 -21.56 26.69
N ALA A 940 -13.67 -22.29 25.62
CA ALA A 940 -12.39 -22.18 24.96
C ALA A 940 -12.28 -20.92 24.10
N SER A 941 -11.08 -20.34 24.04
CA SER A 941 -10.74 -19.20 23.19
C SER A 941 -9.84 -19.61 22.02
N THR A 942 -9.87 -18.83 20.93
CA THR A 942 -8.92 -18.86 19.81
C THR A 942 -8.27 -17.49 19.56
N GLU A 943 -8.32 -16.56 20.53
CA GLU A 943 -7.90 -15.15 20.38
C GLU A 943 -6.41 -14.92 20.06
N LEU A 944 -5.59 -15.98 20.09
CA LEU A 944 -4.17 -15.95 19.70
C LEU A 944 -3.86 -16.92 18.53
N ALA A 945 -4.89 -17.47 17.89
CA ALA A 945 -4.75 -18.46 16.81
C ALA A 945 -4.88 -17.79 15.43
N GLU A 946 -3.77 -17.25 14.95
CA GLU A 946 -3.62 -16.83 13.55
C GLU A 946 -3.93 -17.99 12.57
N PRO A 947 -4.47 -17.71 11.37
CA PRO A 947 -4.58 -18.71 10.31
C PRO A 947 -3.22 -19.34 10.01
N ALA A 948 -3.18 -20.67 9.99
CA ALA A 948 -1.97 -21.39 9.61
C ALA A 948 -1.73 -21.25 8.10
N LYS A 949 -0.59 -20.70 7.70
CA LYS A 949 -0.15 -20.68 6.30
C LYS A 949 0.47 -22.02 5.93
N VAL A 950 0.10 -22.56 4.78
CA VAL A 950 0.73 -23.75 4.19
C VAL A 950 1.43 -23.35 2.91
N THR A 951 2.73 -23.63 2.82
CA THR A 951 3.49 -23.55 1.57
C THR A 951 3.58 -24.95 0.95
N ILE A 952 3.10 -25.08 -0.28
CA ILE A 952 3.31 -26.23 -1.14
C ILE A 952 4.67 -26.04 -1.80
N ILE A 953 5.65 -26.84 -1.36
CA ILE A 953 6.95 -26.96 -2.03
C ILE A 953 6.74 -27.77 -3.30
N ASN A 954 7.24 -27.23 -4.40
CA ASN A 954 7.42 -27.99 -5.61
C ASN A 954 8.63 -28.92 -5.44
N ASP A 955 8.42 -30.23 -5.62
CA ASP A 955 9.45 -31.25 -5.42
C ASP A 955 9.71 -32.15 -6.63
N ASP A 956 9.12 -31.77 -7.77
CA ASP A 956 9.68 -32.08 -9.08
C ASP A 956 11.13 -31.61 -9.23
N ASN A 957 11.89 -32.30 -10.08
CA ASN A 957 13.28 -31.98 -10.36
C ASN A 957 13.38 -31.30 -11.73
N PRO A 958 14.07 -30.14 -11.88
CA PRO A 958 14.23 -29.50 -13.18
C PRO A 958 14.89 -30.47 -14.17
N LEU A 959 14.36 -30.52 -15.40
CA LEU A 959 14.80 -31.47 -16.42
C LEU A 959 16.27 -31.23 -16.78
N ALA A 960 17.11 -32.23 -16.49
CA ALA A 960 18.53 -32.15 -16.81
C ALA A 960 18.77 -32.36 -18.32
N ALA A 961 19.45 -31.38 -18.92
CA ALA A 961 19.79 -31.23 -20.33
C ALA A 961 18.66 -30.76 -21.27
N ILE A 962 18.91 -29.61 -21.91
CA ILE A 962 18.34 -29.28 -23.21
C ILE A 962 18.73 -30.38 -24.20
N SER A 963 17.71 -30.96 -24.83
CA SER A 963 17.83 -31.95 -25.90
C SER A 963 17.20 -31.36 -27.15
N ASP A 964 17.94 -31.44 -28.28
CA ASP A 964 17.55 -31.16 -29.68
C ASP A 964 16.07 -30.73 -29.86
N GLY A 965 15.14 -31.69 -29.79
CA GLY A 965 13.70 -31.47 -29.91
C GLY A 965 12.98 -31.02 -28.63
N SER A 966 13.42 -29.93 -27.98
CA SER A 966 12.66 -29.32 -26.88
C SER A 966 11.51 -28.42 -27.40
N PHE A 967 11.70 -27.80 -28.57
CA PHE A 967 10.62 -27.10 -29.29
C PHE A 967 9.58 -28.09 -29.85
N GLU A 968 10.01 -29.29 -30.26
CA GLU A 968 9.18 -30.39 -30.79
C GLU A 968 8.06 -30.91 -29.88
N LEU A 969 8.02 -30.46 -28.62
CA LEU A 969 6.89 -30.73 -27.72
C LEU A 969 5.62 -29.95 -28.10
N GLY A 970 5.75 -28.93 -28.96
CA GLY A 970 4.64 -28.13 -29.47
C GLY A 970 4.04 -27.17 -28.44
N THR A 971 2.93 -26.53 -28.80
CA THR A 971 2.25 -25.53 -27.96
C THR A 971 0.98 -26.06 -27.30
N PRO A 972 0.74 -25.80 -26.00
CA PRO A 972 1.61 -25.09 -25.07
C PRO A 972 2.86 -25.93 -24.72
N ASN A 973 4.04 -25.31 -24.75
CA ASN A 973 5.28 -26.02 -24.50
C ASN A 973 5.54 -26.13 -22.97
N PRO A 974 5.67 -27.33 -22.40
CA PRO A 974 5.84 -27.50 -20.95
C PRO A 974 7.28 -27.29 -20.46
N VAL A 975 8.23 -27.06 -21.39
CA VAL A 975 9.68 -26.94 -21.10
C VAL A 975 10.18 -25.50 -21.21
N TRP A 976 9.49 -24.68 -22.00
CA TRP A 976 9.81 -23.27 -22.22
C TRP A 976 8.72 -22.37 -21.63
N HIS A 977 9.12 -21.42 -20.78
CA HIS A 977 8.25 -20.35 -20.33
C HIS A 977 8.23 -19.25 -21.42
N GLU A 978 7.09 -19.13 -22.09
CA GLU A 978 6.90 -18.19 -23.21
C GLU A 978 6.25 -16.89 -22.71
N THR A 979 6.80 -15.74 -23.07
CA THR A 979 6.16 -14.44 -22.86
C THR A 979 6.08 -13.65 -24.16
N ASP A 980 4.86 -13.19 -24.49
CA ASP A 980 4.56 -12.32 -25.63
C ASP A 980 3.63 -11.20 -25.18
N SER A 981 4.01 -9.97 -25.53
CA SER A 981 3.19 -8.75 -25.51
C SER A 981 1.74 -8.87 -26.01
N LEU A 982 1.42 -9.88 -26.84
CA LEU A 982 0.11 -10.12 -27.44
C LEU A 982 -0.50 -11.51 -27.11
N GLY A 983 0.13 -12.28 -26.20
CA GLY A 983 -0.41 -13.56 -25.71
C GLY A 983 -0.40 -14.73 -26.71
N ILE A 984 0.48 -14.71 -27.72
CA ILE A 984 0.66 -15.80 -28.70
C ILE A 984 2.01 -16.49 -28.46
N SER A 985 2.07 -17.83 -28.54
CA SER A 985 3.34 -18.59 -28.43
C SER A 985 4.36 -18.15 -29.49
N ALA A 986 5.61 -17.98 -29.06
CA ALA A 986 6.76 -17.79 -29.94
C ALA A 986 7.28 -19.13 -30.50
N ILE A 987 6.92 -20.26 -29.88
CA ILE A 987 7.09 -21.59 -30.46
C ILE A 987 5.93 -21.85 -31.43
N CYS A 988 6.21 -22.17 -32.69
CA CYS A 988 5.15 -22.51 -33.65
C CYS A 988 5.61 -23.56 -34.67
N SER A 989 4.65 -24.25 -35.30
CA SER A 989 4.90 -25.08 -36.48
C SER A 989 4.51 -24.34 -37.74
N HIS A 990 4.98 -24.80 -38.90
CA HIS A 990 4.60 -24.25 -40.20
C HIS A 990 3.07 -24.07 -40.38
N THR A 991 2.23 -24.84 -39.67
CA THR A 991 0.76 -24.71 -39.75
C THR A 991 0.14 -23.71 -38.78
N THR A 992 0.86 -23.30 -37.72
CA THR A 992 0.37 -22.36 -36.71
C THR A 992 1.03 -20.98 -36.81
N CYS A 993 2.24 -20.87 -37.35
CA CYS A 993 2.80 -19.59 -37.79
C CYS A 993 1.93 -19.01 -38.95
N GLY A 994 1.70 -17.69 -39.00
CA GLY A 994 0.55 -17.10 -39.72
C GLY A 994 0.70 -16.57 -41.16
N ASP A 995 1.77 -16.88 -41.91
CA ASP A 995 2.07 -16.26 -43.22
C ASP A 995 2.45 -17.30 -44.32
N PRO A 996 1.82 -17.33 -45.51
CA PRO A 996 2.19 -18.27 -46.58
C PRO A 996 3.60 -18.08 -47.19
N ASP A 997 4.33 -17.00 -46.90
CA ASP A 997 5.67 -16.70 -47.44
C ASP A 997 6.85 -17.08 -46.49
N PHE A 998 6.70 -18.10 -45.63
CA PHE A 998 7.79 -18.60 -44.75
C PHE A 998 8.96 -19.27 -45.51
N PRO A 999 10.19 -19.29 -44.92
CA PRO A 999 11.25 -20.21 -45.35
C PRO A 999 10.81 -21.68 -45.21
N SER A 1000 11.44 -22.56 -46.00
CA SER A 1000 10.97 -23.93 -46.18
C SER A 1000 11.35 -24.87 -45.03
N GLN A 1001 10.46 -24.95 -44.02
CA GLN A 1001 10.47 -25.88 -42.88
C GLN A 1001 11.47 -25.53 -41.77
N ALA A 1002 11.21 -26.09 -40.58
CA ALA A 1002 12.14 -26.14 -39.45
C ALA A 1002 13.49 -26.75 -39.88
N HIS A 1003 14.58 -26.44 -39.16
CA HIS A 1003 15.89 -27.02 -39.45
C HIS A 1003 15.88 -28.54 -39.25
N THR A 1004 15.29 -29.00 -38.14
CA THR A 1004 14.75 -30.36 -38.02
C THR A 1004 13.37 -30.33 -37.36
N GLY A 1005 12.61 -31.43 -37.46
CA GLY A 1005 11.32 -31.53 -36.76
C GLY A 1005 10.14 -30.81 -37.42
N GLU A 1006 9.19 -30.37 -36.59
CA GLU A 1006 7.95 -29.67 -36.95
C GLU A 1006 7.83 -28.27 -36.31
N TYR A 1007 8.44 -28.02 -35.14
CA TYR A 1007 8.31 -26.83 -34.32
C TYR A 1007 9.65 -26.12 -34.09
N PHE A 1008 9.63 -24.80 -34.19
CA PHE A 1008 10.80 -23.93 -34.01
C PHE A 1008 10.38 -22.66 -33.27
N ALA A 1009 11.34 -21.92 -32.75
CA ALA A 1009 11.09 -20.60 -32.18
C ALA A 1009 11.13 -19.54 -33.29
N TRP A 1010 10.02 -18.85 -33.50
CA TRP A 1010 9.92 -17.70 -34.40
C TRP A 1010 9.76 -16.43 -33.56
N PHE A 1011 10.67 -15.49 -33.81
CA PHE A 1011 10.62 -14.15 -33.22
C PHE A 1011 10.41 -13.12 -34.33
N GLY A 1012 9.32 -12.36 -34.26
CA GLY A 1012 9.00 -11.32 -35.23
C GLY A 1012 7.51 -11.17 -35.57
N SER A 1013 7.18 -10.13 -36.33
CA SER A 1013 5.79 -9.71 -36.55
C SER A 1013 5.54 -9.21 -37.96
N ALA A 1014 4.26 -9.25 -38.38
CA ALA A 1014 3.77 -8.52 -39.54
C ALA A 1014 3.22 -7.13 -39.15
N TYR A 1015 2.63 -7.00 -37.96
CA TYR A 1015 2.18 -5.78 -37.25
C TYR A 1015 1.45 -6.24 -35.96
N PRO A 1016 1.52 -5.52 -34.82
CA PRO A 1016 2.42 -4.42 -34.44
C PRO A 1016 3.78 -4.94 -33.93
N ALA A 1017 4.60 -4.06 -33.34
CA ALA A 1017 5.88 -4.44 -32.71
C ALA A 1017 5.68 -5.48 -31.60
N ARG A 1018 6.65 -6.36 -31.40
CA ARG A 1018 6.60 -7.47 -30.45
C ARG A 1018 7.87 -7.54 -29.61
N ILE A 1019 7.66 -7.77 -28.31
CA ILE A 1019 8.69 -8.25 -27.40
C ILE A 1019 8.29 -9.68 -27.04
N GLU A 1020 9.14 -10.62 -27.43
CA GLU A 1020 8.92 -12.05 -27.31
C GLU A 1020 10.14 -12.68 -26.63
N SER A 1021 9.93 -13.50 -25.60
CA SER A 1021 11.00 -14.26 -24.97
C SER A 1021 10.63 -15.68 -24.60
N LEU A 1022 11.64 -16.55 -24.63
CA LEU A 1022 11.60 -17.94 -24.19
C LEU A 1022 12.61 -18.13 -23.05
N GLU A 1023 12.14 -18.57 -21.89
CA GLU A 1023 12.95 -18.86 -20.71
C GLU A 1023 12.95 -20.36 -20.41
N GLN A 1024 14.10 -20.93 -20.06
CA GLN A 1024 14.21 -22.31 -19.59
C GLN A 1024 15.24 -22.46 -18.46
N THR A 1025 14.81 -23.14 -17.38
CA THR A 1025 15.71 -23.59 -16.31
C THR A 1025 16.42 -24.88 -16.73
N LEU A 1026 17.76 -24.92 -16.68
CA LEU A 1026 18.53 -26.13 -16.97
C LEU A 1026 19.74 -26.31 -16.04
N ILE A 1027 20.25 -27.53 -15.98
CA ILE A 1027 21.56 -27.84 -15.38
C ILE A 1027 22.59 -27.98 -16.49
N ILE A 1028 23.73 -27.27 -16.40
CA ILE A 1028 24.80 -27.31 -17.40
C ILE A 1028 25.94 -28.23 -16.89
N PRO A 1029 26.14 -29.43 -17.47
CA PRO A 1029 27.10 -30.39 -16.92
C PRO A 1029 28.55 -29.93 -17.03
N VAL A 1030 29.38 -30.27 -16.02
CA VAL A 1030 30.83 -30.03 -16.04
C VAL A 1030 31.48 -30.69 -17.27
N GLY A 1031 32.23 -29.90 -18.04
CA GLY A 1031 32.85 -30.33 -19.31
C GLY A 1031 32.06 -29.94 -20.57
N THR A 1032 30.89 -29.31 -20.40
CA THR A 1032 30.24 -28.53 -21.45
C THR A 1032 31.16 -27.36 -21.84
N THR A 1033 31.29 -27.12 -23.14
CA THR A 1033 32.16 -26.08 -23.73
C THR A 1033 31.43 -25.15 -24.69
N GLY A 1034 30.16 -25.41 -25.01
CA GLY A 1034 29.35 -24.47 -25.75
C GLY A 1034 27.86 -24.77 -25.74
N LEU A 1035 27.07 -23.75 -26.05
CA LEU A 1035 25.66 -23.86 -26.41
C LEU A 1035 25.59 -23.73 -27.94
N SER A 1036 25.11 -24.76 -28.62
CA SER A 1036 24.86 -24.72 -30.06
C SER A 1036 23.38 -24.56 -30.35
N PHE A 1037 23.05 -23.80 -31.38
CA PHE A 1037 21.70 -23.62 -31.92
C PHE A 1037 21.82 -23.23 -33.39
N TRP A 1038 20.74 -23.37 -34.16
CA TRP A 1038 20.66 -22.95 -35.54
C TRP A 1038 19.87 -21.66 -35.66
N LEU A 1039 20.39 -20.72 -36.45
CA LEU A 1039 19.78 -19.41 -36.68
C LEU A 1039 19.58 -19.16 -38.17
N GLN A 1040 18.40 -18.69 -38.56
CA GLN A 1040 18.12 -18.12 -39.87
C GLN A 1040 17.49 -16.73 -39.73
N ILE A 1041 17.91 -15.80 -40.60
CA ILE A 1041 17.33 -14.47 -40.77
C ILE A 1041 17.10 -14.25 -42.29
N PRO A 1042 15.95 -14.68 -42.85
CA PRO A 1042 15.73 -14.67 -44.30
C PRO A 1042 15.40 -13.27 -44.85
N SER A 1043 14.93 -12.36 -43.98
CA SER A 1043 14.63 -10.96 -44.30
C SER A 1043 14.90 -10.07 -43.08
N ALA A 1044 15.42 -8.88 -43.35
CA ALA A 1044 15.71 -7.86 -42.35
C ALA A 1044 15.36 -6.49 -42.93
N GLU A 1045 14.05 -6.25 -43.05
CA GLU A 1045 13.49 -5.01 -43.61
C GLU A 1045 13.12 -3.97 -42.53
N SER A 1046 13.20 -4.36 -41.25
CA SER A 1046 12.99 -3.51 -40.06
C SER A 1046 14.09 -3.74 -39.01
N PRO A 1047 14.34 -2.80 -38.08
CA PRO A 1047 15.32 -2.96 -37.00
C PRO A 1047 14.86 -3.92 -35.91
N GLY A 1048 15.82 -4.58 -35.27
CA GLY A 1048 15.54 -5.46 -34.13
C GLY A 1048 16.73 -6.33 -33.75
N TYR A 1049 16.65 -6.91 -32.56
CA TYR A 1049 17.69 -7.81 -32.04
C TYR A 1049 17.12 -9.13 -31.55
N LEU A 1050 17.99 -10.14 -31.54
CA LEU A 1050 17.83 -11.39 -30.82
C LEU A 1050 19.03 -11.54 -29.88
N GLN A 1051 18.79 -11.75 -28.59
CA GLN A 1051 19.83 -11.97 -27.59
C GLN A 1051 19.57 -13.29 -26.87
N ILE A 1052 20.64 -14.05 -26.64
CA ILE A 1052 20.64 -15.27 -25.82
C ILE A 1052 21.55 -15.03 -24.63
N SER A 1053 21.04 -15.24 -23.42
CA SER A 1053 21.77 -15.04 -22.17
C SER A 1053 21.65 -16.25 -21.24
N ILE A 1054 22.65 -16.43 -20.39
CA ILE A 1054 22.60 -17.38 -19.28
C ILE A 1054 22.76 -16.59 -17.98
N ASP A 1055 21.83 -16.75 -17.04
CA ASP A 1055 21.74 -15.98 -15.79
C ASP A 1055 21.80 -14.45 -16.02
N ASN A 1056 21.05 -13.98 -17.02
CA ASN A 1056 21.04 -12.58 -17.49
C ASN A 1056 22.40 -12.04 -17.96
N GLN A 1057 23.37 -12.92 -18.27
CA GLN A 1057 24.64 -12.56 -18.90
C GLN A 1057 24.61 -12.96 -20.38
N PRO A 1058 24.67 -12.00 -21.33
CA PRO A 1058 24.61 -12.30 -22.76
C PRO A 1058 25.75 -13.22 -23.23
N ILE A 1059 25.39 -14.32 -23.87
CA ILE A 1059 26.32 -15.29 -24.49
C ILE A 1059 26.26 -15.26 -26.03
N PHE A 1060 25.20 -14.69 -26.59
CA PHE A 1060 25.04 -14.40 -28.01
C PHE A 1060 24.12 -13.20 -28.20
N GLY A 1061 24.36 -12.39 -29.23
CA GLY A 1061 23.50 -11.28 -29.59
C GLY A 1061 23.70 -10.93 -31.06
N ILE A 1062 22.61 -10.60 -31.75
CA ILE A 1062 22.60 -10.33 -33.19
C ILE A 1062 21.54 -9.28 -33.55
N THR A 1063 21.79 -8.50 -34.61
CA THR A 1063 20.94 -7.39 -35.07
C THR A 1063 20.59 -7.51 -36.56
N GLU A 1064 19.75 -6.61 -37.07
CA GLU A 1064 19.41 -6.55 -38.50
C GLU A 1064 20.63 -6.36 -39.42
N ALA A 1065 21.69 -5.72 -38.92
CA ALA A 1065 22.93 -5.51 -39.66
C ALA A 1065 23.65 -6.82 -40.02
N ASP A 1066 23.40 -7.89 -39.27
CA ASP A 1066 24.04 -9.19 -39.43
C ASP A 1066 23.25 -10.16 -40.32
N ALA A 1067 22.00 -9.84 -40.68
CA ALA A 1067 21.10 -10.73 -41.42
C ALA A 1067 21.70 -11.29 -42.72
N ALA A 1068 22.51 -10.50 -43.42
CA ALA A 1068 23.22 -10.92 -44.63
C ALA A 1068 24.24 -12.07 -44.42
N GLN A 1069 24.60 -12.37 -43.16
CA GLN A 1069 25.46 -13.49 -42.77
C GLN A 1069 24.67 -14.78 -42.52
N TYR A 1070 23.35 -14.70 -42.31
CA TYR A 1070 22.47 -15.81 -41.89
C TYR A 1070 21.22 -16.02 -42.80
N PRO A 1071 21.31 -15.93 -44.14
CA PRO A 1071 20.13 -16.05 -45.02
C PRO A 1071 19.52 -17.46 -45.05
N GLU A 1072 20.31 -18.48 -44.70
CA GLU A 1072 19.92 -19.88 -44.50
C GLU A 1072 20.33 -20.31 -43.09
N TYR A 1073 19.65 -21.32 -42.51
CA TYR A 1073 19.98 -21.85 -41.19
C TYR A 1073 21.47 -22.16 -41.07
N THR A 1074 22.11 -21.50 -40.11
CA THR A 1074 23.53 -21.63 -39.83
C THR A 1074 23.73 -21.99 -38.37
N GLN A 1075 24.51 -23.03 -38.10
CA GLN A 1075 24.81 -23.44 -36.73
C GLN A 1075 25.76 -22.42 -36.07
N ILE A 1076 25.35 -21.92 -34.92
CA ILE A 1076 26.13 -21.06 -34.05
C ILE A 1076 26.57 -21.89 -32.84
N THR A 1077 27.71 -21.57 -32.24
CA THR A 1077 28.11 -22.15 -30.95
C THR A 1077 28.78 -21.08 -30.10
N SER A 1078 28.13 -20.70 -29.01
CA SER A 1078 28.68 -19.78 -28.02
C SER A 1078 29.43 -20.55 -26.93
N ASP A 1079 30.56 -20.04 -26.46
CA ASP A 1079 31.30 -20.62 -25.34
C ASP A 1079 30.53 -20.37 -24.03
N ILE A 1080 30.13 -21.46 -23.37
CA ILE A 1080 29.45 -21.43 -22.06
C ILE A 1080 30.25 -22.18 -20.99
N SER A 1081 31.54 -22.44 -21.23
CA SER A 1081 32.39 -23.22 -20.30
C SER A 1081 32.50 -22.61 -18.89
N ALA A 1082 32.25 -21.30 -18.76
CA ALA A 1082 32.15 -20.60 -17.48
C ALA A 1082 30.94 -21.04 -16.62
N TYR A 1083 29.86 -21.51 -17.27
CA TYR A 1083 28.62 -22.01 -16.64
C TYR A 1083 28.61 -23.55 -16.56
N ALA A 1084 29.69 -24.23 -16.94
CA ALA A 1084 29.78 -25.68 -16.91
C ALA A 1084 30.22 -26.20 -15.52
N ASP A 1085 29.40 -25.94 -14.50
CA ASP A 1085 29.69 -26.24 -13.09
C ASP A 1085 28.72 -27.26 -12.45
N ASN A 1086 27.74 -27.76 -13.22
CA ASN A 1086 26.67 -28.66 -12.78
C ASN A 1086 25.72 -28.03 -11.73
N GLN A 1087 25.60 -26.71 -11.70
CA GLN A 1087 24.52 -25.98 -11.04
C GLN A 1087 23.33 -25.75 -11.98
N ILE A 1088 22.27 -25.18 -11.42
CA ILE A 1088 21.09 -24.71 -12.16
C ILE A 1088 21.39 -23.31 -12.71
N HIS A 1089 21.05 -23.10 -13.97
CA HIS A 1089 21.14 -21.82 -14.68
C HIS A 1089 19.83 -21.54 -15.40
N GLN A 1090 19.55 -20.26 -15.64
CA GLN A 1090 18.45 -19.82 -16.51
C GLN A 1090 18.97 -19.46 -17.90
N LEU A 1091 18.43 -20.09 -18.93
CA LEU A 1091 18.63 -19.69 -20.33
C LEU A 1091 17.47 -18.80 -20.76
N TYR A 1092 17.79 -17.61 -21.26
CA TYR A 1092 16.83 -16.70 -21.88
C TYR A 1092 17.18 -16.52 -23.35
N ILE A 1093 16.16 -16.59 -24.21
CA ILE A 1093 16.19 -16.13 -25.59
C ILE A 1093 15.17 -15.00 -25.68
N GLU A 1094 15.63 -13.77 -25.91
CA GLU A 1094 14.78 -12.59 -25.99
C GLU A 1094 14.92 -11.92 -27.36
N SER A 1095 13.85 -11.27 -27.80
CA SER A 1095 13.85 -10.47 -29.01
C SER A 1095 13.02 -9.20 -28.86
N ASN A 1096 13.41 -8.19 -29.62
CA ASN A 1096 12.63 -6.96 -29.79
C ASN A 1096 12.64 -6.59 -31.28
N VAL A 1097 11.45 -6.57 -31.91
CA VAL A 1097 11.29 -6.32 -33.34
C VAL A 1097 10.36 -5.13 -33.55
N VAL A 1098 10.90 -4.05 -34.14
CA VAL A 1098 10.24 -2.75 -34.25
C VAL A 1098 9.85 -2.45 -35.70
N GLY A 1099 8.56 -2.52 -36.01
CA GLY A 1099 7.99 -1.97 -37.25
C GLY A 1099 7.48 -2.98 -38.28
N GLY A 1100 6.56 -2.51 -39.12
CA GLY A 1100 5.63 -3.32 -39.92
C GLY A 1100 6.14 -3.95 -41.20
N ALA A 1101 7.42 -4.37 -41.27
CA ALA A 1101 7.95 -5.11 -42.41
C ALA A 1101 9.03 -6.12 -41.99
N ALA A 1102 8.61 -7.38 -41.81
CA ALA A 1102 9.39 -8.59 -42.03
C ALA A 1102 10.87 -8.62 -41.56
N MET A 1103 11.16 -8.21 -40.32
CA MET A 1103 12.29 -8.80 -39.60
C MET A 1103 11.84 -10.11 -38.94
N ARG A 1104 12.62 -11.18 -39.12
CA ARG A 1104 12.25 -12.53 -38.69
C ARG A 1104 13.49 -13.29 -38.23
N PHE A 1105 13.58 -13.63 -36.94
CA PHE A 1105 14.58 -14.58 -36.45
C PHE A 1105 13.93 -15.95 -36.29
N PHE A 1106 14.60 -16.99 -36.78
CA PHE A 1106 14.19 -18.38 -36.58
C PHE A 1106 15.31 -19.10 -35.83
N VAL A 1107 15.01 -19.58 -34.62
CA VAL A 1107 15.94 -20.32 -33.76
C VAL A 1107 15.47 -21.76 -33.63
N ASP A 1108 16.37 -22.71 -33.80
CA ASP A 1108 16.06 -24.14 -33.82
C ASP A 1108 17.23 -25.02 -33.31
N ASP A 1109 16.96 -26.30 -33.06
CA ASP A 1109 17.96 -27.35 -32.74
C ASP A 1109 18.98 -26.91 -31.66
N ILE A 1110 18.48 -26.43 -30.52
CA ILE A 1110 19.30 -25.95 -29.41
C ILE A 1110 19.82 -27.12 -28.56
N ALA A 1111 21.12 -27.13 -28.25
CA ALA A 1111 21.81 -28.24 -27.59
C ALA A 1111 23.12 -27.84 -26.87
N LEU A 1112 23.50 -28.59 -25.85
CA LEU A 1112 24.79 -28.43 -25.15
C LEU A 1112 25.92 -29.23 -25.83
N VAL A 1113 27.04 -28.58 -26.08
CA VAL A 1113 28.26 -29.14 -26.70
C VAL A 1113 29.31 -29.40 -25.62
N SER A 1114 29.86 -30.62 -25.55
CA SER A 1114 30.91 -30.99 -24.58
C SER A 1114 32.21 -31.47 -25.26
N THR A 1115 33.34 -31.31 -24.57
CA THR A 1115 34.64 -31.77 -25.10
C THR A 1115 34.83 -33.28 -25.00
N PRO A 1116 35.44 -33.94 -26.00
CA PRO A 1116 35.81 -35.35 -25.88
C PRO A 1116 36.89 -35.54 -24.81
N CYS A 1117 36.62 -36.35 -23.79
CA CYS A 1117 37.58 -36.64 -22.73
C CYS A 1117 38.90 -37.24 -23.27
N THR A 1118 40.03 -36.57 -23.04
CA THR A 1118 41.35 -37.23 -23.12
C THR A 1118 41.50 -38.21 -21.95
N PRO A 1119 41.69 -39.52 -22.19
CA PRO A 1119 41.81 -40.50 -21.10
C PRO A 1119 43.19 -40.40 -20.43
N GLY A 1120 43.23 -40.14 -19.11
CA GLY A 1120 44.52 -40.14 -18.41
C GLY A 1120 44.61 -39.82 -16.91
N VAL A 1121 43.58 -39.27 -16.23
CA VAL A 1121 43.73 -38.84 -14.82
C VAL A 1121 42.51 -39.18 -13.94
N THR A 1122 42.79 -39.84 -12.81
CA THR A 1122 41.91 -40.19 -11.66
C THR A 1122 42.83 -40.48 -10.45
N PRO A 1123 42.38 -40.48 -9.16
CA PRO A 1123 41.04 -40.15 -8.60
C PRO A 1123 40.98 -39.26 -7.31
N ILE A 1124 39.83 -38.57 -7.11
CA ILE A 1124 38.96 -38.46 -5.89
C ILE A 1124 39.55 -38.00 -4.51
N PRO A 1125 38.77 -37.20 -3.74
CA PRO A 1125 38.38 -37.61 -2.38
C PRO A 1125 36.84 -37.55 -2.10
N GLU A 1126 36.42 -38.26 -1.06
CA GLU A 1126 35.07 -38.77 -0.74
C GLU A 1126 33.89 -37.77 -0.65
N ALA A 1127 32.69 -38.24 -1.03
CA ALA A 1127 31.39 -37.61 -0.72
C ALA A 1127 30.72 -38.27 0.52
N PRO A 1128 29.87 -37.54 1.29
CA PRO A 1128 29.35 -38.01 2.58
C PRO A 1128 28.24 -39.07 2.45
N LYS A 1129 28.08 -39.89 3.51
CA LYS A 1129 27.07 -40.95 3.61
C LYS A 1129 25.83 -40.47 4.36
N LEU A 1130 24.64 -40.73 3.82
CA LEU A 1130 23.36 -40.58 4.52
C LEU A 1130 22.99 -41.87 5.28
N GLN A 1131 22.31 -41.76 6.43
CA GLN A 1131 21.67 -42.88 7.13
C GLN A 1131 20.17 -42.60 7.32
N VAL A 1132 19.35 -43.64 7.22
CA VAL A 1132 17.89 -43.59 7.41
C VAL A 1132 17.47 -44.66 8.44
N THR A 1133 16.48 -44.36 9.27
CA THR A 1133 15.84 -45.33 10.20
C THR A 1133 14.34 -45.07 10.21
N VAL A 1134 13.52 -46.13 10.18
CA VAL A 1134 12.05 -46.09 10.16
C VAL A 1134 11.48 -47.04 11.21
N SER A 1135 10.32 -46.71 11.80
CA SER A 1135 9.53 -47.62 12.65
C SER A 1135 8.08 -47.75 12.13
N GLU A 1136 7.58 -48.98 12.03
CA GLU A 1136 6.34 -49.35 11.31
C GLU A 1136 5.03 -49.32 12.12
N ASN A 1137 3.91 -49.49 11.38
CA ASN A 1137 2.55 -49.96 11.74
C ASN A 1137 1.48 -48.87 12.02
N HIS A 1138 0.22 -48.93 11.56
CA HIS A 1138 -0.58 -49.78 10.62
C HIS A 1138 -2.01 -49.15 10.50
N ALA A 1139 -2.93 -49.43 9.56
CA ALA A 1139 -2.94 -49.89 8.15
C ALA A 1139 -4.40 -50.09 7.63
N GLN A 1140 -4.58 -50.28 6.30
CA GLN A 1140 -5.82 -50.64 5.56
C GLN A 1140 -6.84 -49.49 5.33
N ALA A 1141 -7.56 -49.40 4.19
CA ALA A 1141 -7.79 -50.35 3.09
C ALA A 1141 -7.90 -49.68 1.68
N ILE A 1142 -7.95 -50.50 0.62
CA ILE A 1142 -7.79 -50.14 -0.81
C ILE A 1142 -9.07 -50.37 -1.63
N TRP A 1143 -9.32 -49.56 -2.67
CA TRP A 1143 -9.94 -50.00 -3.94
C TRP A 1143 -9.22 -49.35 -5.14
N THR A 1144 -9.30 -49.99 -6.32
CA THR A 1144 -8.38 -49.81 -7.48
C THR A 1144 -9.06 -49.24 -8.73
N THR A 1145 -8.29 -48.56 -9.62
CA THR A 1145 -8.24 -48.83 -11.08
C THR A 1145 -7.02 -48.15 -11.76
N VAL A 1146 -5.99 -48.96 -12.04
CA VAL A 1146 -5.03 -48.92 -13.18
C VAL A 1146 -4.56 -47.57 -13.75
N SER A 1147 -3.32 -47.19 -13.44
CA SER A 1147 -2.42 -46.46 -14.37
C SER A 1147 -1.48 -47.44 -15.10
N LYS A 1148 -0.98 -47.06 -16.28
CA LYS A 1148 0.13 -47.78 -16.94
C LYS A 1148 1.46 -47.26 -16.39
N ALA A 1149 2.32 -48.18 -15.99
CA ALA A 1149 3.69 -47.94 -15.54
C ALA A 1149 4.59 -47.43 -16.71
N GLU A 1150 5.82 -46.93 -16.51
CA GLU A 1150 6.88 -47.50 -15.67
C GLU A 1150 7.61 -46.46 -14.81
N GLY A 1151 7.64 -46.69 -13.49
CA GLY A 1151 8.48 -45.97 -12.54
C GLY A 1151 9.77 -46.73 -12.21
N TYR A 1152 10.84 -46.00 -11.91
CA TYR A 1152 12.13 -46.57 -11.51
C TYR A 1152 12.27 -46.61 -9.98
N ILE A 1153 12.75 -47.73 -9.43
CA ILE A 1153 13.19 -47.81 -8.03
C ILE A 1153 14.66 -48.22 -8.01
N LEU A 1154 15.53 -47.33 -7.53
CA LEU A 1154 16.95 -47.60 -7.33
C LEU A 1154 17.18 -48.31 -6.00
N SER A 1155 17.80 -49.49 -6.05
CA SER A 1155 18.31 -50.21 -4.87
C SER A 1155 19.74 -50.65 -5.11
N TYR A 1156 20.68 -50.13 -4.32
CA TYR A 1156 22.10 -50.48 -4.41
C TYR A 1156 22.45 -51.67 -3.51
N ALA A 1157 23.12 -52.68 -4.07
CA ALA A 1157 23.84 -53.70 -3.32
C ALA A 1157 25.36 -53.45 -3.45
N PRO A 1158 26.15 -53.56 -2.37
CA PRO A 1158 27.58 -53.32 -2.43
C PRO A 1158 28.36 -54.60 -2.79
N TYR A 1159 29.22 -54.57 -3.80
CA TYR A 1159 30.49 -55.32 -3.78
C TYR A 1159 31.52 -54.73 -4.74
N SER A 1160 32.79 -54.84 -4.35
CA SER A 1160 33.97 -54.29 -5.02
C SER A 1160 34.56 -55.24 -6.07
N ASP A 1161 34.96 -54.67 -7.21
CA ASP A 1161 35.73 -55.26 -8.31
C ASP A 1161 35.13 -56.49 -9.03
N ILE A 1162 35.07 -56.43 -10.36
CA ILE A 1162 35.67 -57.38 -11.34
C ILE A 1162 35.12 -57.08 -12.74
N SER A 1163 36.00 -57.09 -13.74
CA SER A 1163 35.69 -57.03 -15.17
C SER A 1163 35.13 -58.35 -15.71
N GLU A 1164 34.13 -58.26 -16.60
CA GLU A 1164 33.39 -59.35 -17.27
C GLU A 1164 32.44 -60.18 -16.39
N ILE A 1165 31.13 -59.95 -16.56
CA ILE A 1165 30.05 -60.85 -16.11
C ILE A 1165 29.46 -61.55 -17.34
N THR A 1166 29.53 -62.87 -17.40
CA THR A 1166 28.70 -63.68 -18.31
C THR A 1166 27.38 -64.08 -17.64
N LEU A 1167 26.31 -64.17 -18.42
CA LEU A 1167 24.90 -64.23 -17.99
C LEU A 1167 24.51 -65.34 -16.98
N ASN A 1168 25.38 -66.32 -16.72
CA ASN A 1168 25.08 -67.52 -15.93
C ASN A 1168 25.52 -67.45 -14.44
N GLN A 1169 25.87 -66.27 -13.91
CA GLN A 1169 26.37 -66.13 -12.53
C GLN A 1169 25.53 -65.21 -11.61
N MET A 1170 24.40 -64.66 -12.07
CA MET A 1170 23.42 -64.03 -11.16
C MET A 1170 22.57 -65.09 -10.45
N THR A 1171 23.08 -65.65 -9.35
CA THR A 1171 22.31 -66.52 -8.46
C THR A 1171 21.76 -65.75 -7.26
N ALA A 1172 20.44 -65.53 -7.28
CA ALA A 1172 19.58 -65.04 -6.19
C ALA A 1172 19.88 -63.64 -5.62
N ILE A 1173 19.04 -62.68 -5.99
CA ILE A 1173 18.79 -61.47 -5.18
C ILE A 1173 17.77 -61.88 -4.11
N ASP A 1174 18.17 -61.86 -2.83
CA ASP A 1174 17.23 -62.06 -1.72
C ASP A 1174 16.54 -60.74 -1.38
N LEU A 1175 15.24 -60.65 -1.67
CA LEU A 1175 14.41 -59.45 -1.46
C LEU A 1175 13.75 -59.39 -0.07
N GLY A 1176 14.04 -60.37 0.80
CA GLY A 1176 13.56 -60.40 2.18
C GLY A 1176 12.04 -60.63 2.36
N PRO A 1177 11.59 -60.91 3.59
CA PRO A 1177 10.22 -61.38 3.84
C PRO A 1177 9.14 -60.28 3.89
N GLN A 1178 9.51 -58.99 3.94
CA GLN A 1178 8.55 -57.88 4.10
C GLN A 1178 7.93 -57.36 2.79
N ASN A 1179 8.43 -57.78 1.62
CA ASN A 1179 8.03 -57.17 0.35
C ASN A 1179 6.70 -57.76 -0.18
N GLN A 1180 5.56 -57.22 0.28
CA GLN A 1180 4.23 -57.77 -0.02
C GLN A 1180 3.77 -57.62 -1.48
N ILE A 1181 4.39 -56.71 -2.26
CA ILE A 1181 3.93 -56.35 -3.61
C ILE A 1181 4.15 -57.50 -4.61
N LEU A 1182 5.27 -58.24 -4.52
CA LEU A 1182 5.58 -59.33 -5.46
C LEU A 1182 4.63 -60.54 -5.35
N ARG A 1183 3.87 -60.69 -4.25
CA ARG A 1183 2.85 -61.75 -4.11
C ARG A 1183 1.50 -61.40 -4.75
N GLN A 1184 1.32 -60.18 -5.24
CA GLN A 1184 0.07 -59.72 -5.87
C GLN A 1184 0.12 -59.79 -7.40
N LEU A 1185 1.28 -60.07 -8.00
CA LEU A 1185 1.40 -60.27 -9.44
C LEU A 1185 0.82 -61.63 -9.87
N SER A 1186 0.13 -61.65 -11.00
CA SER A 1186 -0.51 -62.87 -11.52
C SER A 1186 0.53 -63.86 -12.07
N PRO A 1187 0.34 -65.19 -11.96
CA PRO A 1187 1.23 -66.16 -12.59
C PRO A 1187 1.38 -65.91 -14.09
N GLY A 1188 2.62 -65.85 -14.58
CA GLY A 1188 2.93 -65.48 -15.97
C GLY A 1188 3.09 -63.98 -16.24
N THR A 1189 3.02 -63.11 -15.22
CA THR A 1189 3.39 -61.69 -15.37
C THR A 1189 4.90 -61.58 -15.65
N ALA A 1190 5.28 -61.11 -16.83
CA ALA A 1190 6.67 -60.86 -17.17
C ALA A 1190 7.19 -59.64 -16.41
N VAL A 1191 8.21 -59.84 -15.56
CA VAL A 1191 8.91 -58.75 -14.88
C VAL A 1191 10.13 -58.36 -15.74
N TYR A 1192 10.18 -57.09 -16.14
CA TYR A 1192 11.31 -56.52 -16.87
C TYR A 1192 12.25 -55.83 -15.88
N ILE A 1193 13.53 -56.19 -15.92
CA ILE A 1193 14.58 -55.53 -15.13
C ILE A 1193 15.50 -54.82 -16.12
N ALA A 1194 15.51 -53.48 -16.07
CA ALA A 1194 16.47 -52.67 -16.80
C ALA A 1194 17.76 -52.55 -15.99
N VAL A 1195 18.90 -52.82 -16.63
CA VAL A 1195 20.24 -52.61 -16.06
C VAL A 1195 20.95 -51.60 -16.94
N GLN A 1196 21.25 -50.42 -16.39
CA GLN A 1196 21.91 -49.34 -17.09
C GLN A 1196 23.32 -49.17 -16.52
N ALA A 1197 24.33 -49.21 -17.39
CA ALA A 1197 25.72 -49.01 -17.03
C ALA A 1197 26.33 -47.94 -17.92
N TYR A 1198 26.85 -46.87 -17.31
CA TYR A 1198 27.46 -45.75 -18.01
C TYR A 1198 28.96 -45.96 -18.18
N ASN A 1199 29.51 -45.53 -19.31
CA ASN A 1199 30.92 -45.19 -19.43
C ASN A 1199 31.06 -43.75 -19.96
N CYS A 1200 32.21 -43.12 -19.72
CA CYS A 1200 32.45 -41.70 -19.95
C CYS A 1200 32.60 -41.29 -21.44
N SER A 1201 31.81 -41.87 -22.35
CA SER A 1201 31.77 -41.51 -23.78
C SER A 1201 30.36 -41.27 -24.34
N GLY A 1202 29.33 -41.21 -23.48
CA GLY A 1202 27.97 -40.79 -23.83
C GLY A 1202 27.17 -41.74 -24.74
N LYS A 1203 27.82 -42.71 -25.41
CA LYS A 1203 27.15 -43.71 -26.25
C LYS A 1203 27.10 -45.06 -25.56
N SER A 1204 25.90 -45.54 -25.25
CA SER A 1204 25.68 -46.96 -24.92
C SER A 1204 25.87 -47.81 -26.18
N PRO A 1205 26.79 -48.79 -26.20
CA PRO A 1205 26.92 -49.74 -27.32
C PRO A 1205 25.92 -50.90 -27.23
N TYR A 1206 25.11 -50.97 -26.18
CA TYR A 1206 24.27 -52.12 -25.86
C TYR A 1206 22.82 -51.71 -25.57
N SER A 1207 22.04 -51.51 -26.63
CA SER A 1207 20.58 -51.59 -26.51
C SER A 1207 20.14 -53.06 -26.40
N LYS A 1208 19.69 -53.46 -25.20
CA LYS A 1208 19.17 -54.80 -24.81
C LYS A 1208 20.29 -55.83 -24.56
N PRO A 1209 20.21 -56.60 -23.46
CA PRO A 1209 19.09 -57.53 -23.25
C PRO A 1209 18.17 -57.18 -22.07
N ASN A 1210 16.85 -57.29 -22.29
CA ASN A 1210 15.91 -57.45 -21.19
C ASN A 1210 16.06 -58.89 -20.68
N VAL A 1211 16.46 -59.09 -19.42
CA VAL A 1211 16.37 -60.41 -18.79
C VAL A 1211 14.91 -60.63 -18.39
N VAL A 1212 14.19 -61.43 -19.17
CA VAL A 1212 12.83 -61.87 -18.80
C VAL A 1212 12.96 -63.05 -17.86
N ILE A 1213 12.70 -62.83 -16.58
CA ILE A 1213 12.49 -63.94 -15.64
C ILE A 1213 11.02 -64.34 -15.77
N ILE A 1214 10.79 -65.57 -16.22
CA ILE A 1214 9.49 -66.24 -16.12
C ILE A 1214 9.62 -67.24 -14.97
N PRO A 1215 9.04 -66.97 -13.78
CA PRO A 1215 8.95 -67.96 -12.73
C PRO A 1215 7.94 -69.04 -13.17
N ASP A 1216 8.42 -70.28 -13.32
CA ASP A 1216 7.56 -71.45 -13.49
C ASP A 1216 7.55 -72.19 -12.14
N GLN A 1217 6.40 -72.15 -11.45
CA GLN A 1217 6.15 -72.42 -10.01
C GLN A 1217 6.42 -71.22 -9.07
#